data_AF-A0A972EWQ5-F1
#
_entry.id   AF-A0A972EWQ5-F1
#
_cell.length_a   1.000
_cell.length_b   1.000
_cell.length_c   1.000
_cell.angle_alpha   90.00
_cell.angle_beta   90.00
_cell.angle_gamma   90.00
#
_symmetry.space_group_name_H-M   'P 1'
#
loop_
_entity.id
_entity.type
_entity.pdbx_description
1 polymer ?
#
loop_
_entity_poly.entity_id
_entity_poly.type
_entity_poly.pdbx_seq_one_letter_code
_entity_poly.pdbx_strand_id
1 'polypeptide(L)'
;MVNLKINGRDIQAEPSWTVLQAAQHAGITIPTLCNHKDLTPTGACRMCLVSVKGARGLTTSCTTPVAEGMEVVTENQELAKSRRSVLKLLLSVYHDAGYTNNDADNELFRWARFYELDPQALMSPTPRYPVDQDPNPFVFVDLNKCILCTRCVRACAEIQGRFVWGISERGFESHLAAGMDQNMLDARCESCGACVAYCPTGALALKPTVAVPPAEKKVTTTCSYCGVGCQFDLNVLDDQVIRVTSNPEAPVNGMHLCVKGRFGFSYVHHTDRLTKPMVREYLLKGEPRPSSKERGAWVETDWDTALDVAAQKLASTRDKYGPDSVGVLSSAKCTNEENYLMNKFARQVIGTNNIDHCARLCHASTVAGLATALGSGAMTNSMKDIAEYANSMLVIGSNTTEQHPVFGSKIRQAVLRRNVKLIVADPRQIDLCEFATLHLQQKPGTDIPLINGLMNIILEKGYVNTAFVEERTENFDVLVENLKLYPPEKVSKITGVPVDQLYQAVEIIVQNAPMAVFWAMGITQHTTGVHNVFALADLQMMLGNFGIPGGGVNPLRGQNNVQGACDMGCLVNVYPGYQAVTAEASRRKFEEAWGTNLSDKIGKTVTEIIPGVLEGTTKALYVLGENPAMTDPDSNHIHHCLEELDFFVLQDIFPTESSVYADILLPGVSFVEKTGTFTNTERRVQMVRQAISPRGEARQDWQITSDIARRVIALGGRRIYPTPWSGWNYSNSAEIMAEVAALTPSYGGISHQRLDTEGSLCWPCPTAEHPGTPILHIGKFTRGKGNFIPAIHLDPSELPDEEYPIMLTTGRVIYHWHSGEMTRRVKELMEVYGQALIEVSPADAYKLGLNGELTKVKVTSRRGSITAQAWVTDRVPEGLIYGNFHFPENNINYLTKAALDPIAKIPEFKVSAVKVEAVA
;
A
#
# COMPACT_ATOMS: atom_id res chain seq x y z
N MET A 1 36.28 4.04 -16.14
CA MET A 1 36.15 5.45 -16.55
C MET A 1 36.80 5.66 -17.89
N VAL A 2 36.17 6.49 -18.72
CA VAL A 2 36.61 6.91 -20.05
C VAL A 2 36.72 8.44 -20.05
N ASN A 3 37.78 9.00 -20.62
CA ASN A 3 37.92 10.44 -20.76
C ASN A 3 37.42 10.89 -22.14
N LEU A 4 36.57 11.91 -22.15
CA LEU A 4 36.07 12.54 -23.36
C LEU A 4 36.00 14.06 -23.16
N LYS A 5 35.93 14.81 -24.26
CA LYS A 5 35.70 16.25 -24.25
C LYS A 5 34.32 16.57 -24.77
N ILE A 6 33.49 17.25 -23.97
CA ILE A 6 32.22 17.81 -24.44
C ILE A 6 32.30 19.33 -24.36
N ASN A 7 32.14 20.01 -25.50
CA ASN A 7 32.33 21.46 -25.65
C ASN A 7 33.71 21.94 -25.14
N GLY A 8 34.75 21.13 -25.37
CA GLY A 8 36.11 21.40 -24.91
C GLY A 8 36.37 21.15 -23.43
N ARG A 9 35.36 20.78 -22.64
CA ARG A 9 35.50 20.41 -21.22
C ARG A 9 35.82 18.92 -21.09
N ASP A 10 36.90 18.60 -20.38
CA ASP A 10 37.23 17.21 -20.02
C ASP A 10 36.20 16.64 -19.04
N ILE A 11 35.67 15.46 -19.38
CA ILE A 11 34.67 14.74 -18.62
C ILE A 11 35.15 13.30 -18.46
N GLN A 12 35.01 12.79 -17.24
CA GLN A 12 35.14 11.36 -16.97
C GLN A 12 33.75 10.74 -16.96
N ALA A 13 33.55 9.72 -17.79
CA ALA A 13 32.29 9.01 -17.92
C ALA A 13 32.48 7.51 -17.67
N GLU A 14 31.42 6.84 -17.25
CA GLU A 14 31.41 5.37 -17.24
C GLU A 14 31.40 4.84 -18.68
N PRO A 15 32.12 3.74 -18.98
CA PRO A 15 32.14 3.16 -20.33
C PRO A 15 30.75 2.75 -20.84
N SER A 16 29.81 2.47 -19.94
CA SER A 16 28.43 2.10 -20.26
C SER A 16 27.54 3.31 -20.60
N TRP A 17 28.01 4.53 -20.38
CA TRP A 17 27.21 5.73 -20.63
C TRP A 17 27.13 6.08 -22.10
N THR A 18 26.01 6.68 -22.46
CA THR A 18 25.83 7.43 -23.70
C THR A 18 26.42 8.83 -23.57
N VAL A 19 26.69 9.48 -24.70
CA VAL A 19 27.10 10.89 -24.74
C VAL A 19 26.09 11.78 -24.00
N LEU A 20 24.80 11.48 -24.09
CA LEU A 20 23.75 12.22 -23.38
C LEU A 20 23.87 12.09 -21.86
N GLN A 21 24.10 10.87 -21.35
CA GLN A 21 24.28 10.64 -19.91
C GLN A 21 25.54 11.33 -19.39
N ALA A 22 26.64 11.27 -20.14
CA ALA A 22 27.87 11.99 -19.80
C ALA A 22 27.67 13.51 -19.77
N ALA A 23 26.94 14.06 -20.75
CA ALA A 23 26.59 15.47 -20.78
C ALA A 23 25.71 15.87 -19.58
N GLN A 24 24.67 15.08 -19.26
CA GLN A 24 23.80 15.31 -18.10
C GLN A 24 24.58 15.28 -16.78
N HIS A 25 25.48 14.30 -16.60
CA HIS A 25 26.36 14.21 -15.44
C HIS A 25 27.26 15.45 -15.29
N ALA A 26 27.72 16.01 -16.40
CA ALA A 26 28.54 17.23 -16.42
C ALA A 26 27.74 18.54 -16.31
N GLY A 27 26.40 18.47 -16.18
CA GLY A 27 25.53 19.65 -16.17
C GLY A 27 25.36 20.32 -17.54
N ILE A 28 25.64 19.61 -18.63
CA ILE A 28 25.51 20.11 -20.01
C ILE A 28 24.16 19.66 -20.57
N THR A 29 23.32 20.64 -20.92
CA THR A 29 21.99 20.39 -21.48
C THR A 29 22.08 20.06 -22.98
N ILE A 30 21.54 18.92 -23.37
CA ILE A 30 21.29 18.55 -24.77
C ILE A 30 19.77 18.42 -24.97
N PRO A 31 19.15 19.06 -25.98
CA PRO A 31 17.71 18.98 -26.19
C PRO A 31 17.23 17.56 -26.49
N THR A 32 16.15 17.13 -25.81
CA THR A 32 15.51 15.83 -26.05
C THR A 32 14.01 15.92 -25.93
N LEU A 33 13.27 15.13 -26.71
CA LEU A 33 11.81 14.94 -26.60
C LEU A 33 11.40 13.48 -26.39
N CYS A 34 12.12 12.52 -26.98
CA CYS A 34 11.81 11.10 -26.82
C CYS A 34 12.63 10.41 -25.70
N ASN A 35 13.69 11.04 -25.22
CA ASN A 35 14.54 10.46 -24.17
C ASN A 35 14.00 10.79 -22.78
N HIS A 36 14.02 9.83 -21.86
CA HIS A 36 13.73 10.06 -20.44
C HIS A 36 14.63 9.16 -19.59
N LYS A 37 15.05 9.60 -18.39
CA LYS A 37 16.03 8.85 -17.56
C LYS A 37 15.58 7.44 -17.19
N ASP A 38 14.28 7.23 -17.03
CA ASP A 38 13.70 5.93 -16.64
C ASP A 38 13.40 4.98 -17.83
N LEU A 39 13.53 5.45 -19.07
CA LEU A 39 13.08 4.72 -20.27
C LEU A 39 14.26 4.44 -21.20
N THR A 40 14.23 3.27 -21.85
CA THR A 40 15.25 2.88 -22.82
C THR A 40 15.31 3.88 -24.00
N PRO A 41 16.49 4.39 -24.40
CA PRO A 41 16.61 5.38 -25.47
C PRO A 41 16.29 4.80 -26.85
N THR A 42 15.63 5.59 -27.71
CA THR A 42 15.22 5.16 -29.06
C THR A 42 15.78 6.00 -30.20
N GLY A 43 16.29 7.21 -29.91
CA GLY A 43 16.73 8.15 -30.95
C GLY A 43 15.60 8.70 -31.85
N ALA A 44 14.33 8.47 -31.53
CA ALA A 44 13.19 8.78 -32.41
C ALA A 44 13.03 10.29 -32.73
N CYS A 45 13.17 11.17 -31.73
CA CYS A 45 12.89 12.61 -31.93
C CYS A 45 13.95 13.38 -32.71
N ARG A 46 15.17 12.84 -32.86
CA ARG A 46 16.34 13.52 -33.47
C ARG A 46 16.70 14.91 -32.90
N MET A 47 16.15 15.31 -31.74
CA MET A 47 16.53 16.59 -31.09
C MET A 47 17.93 16.55 -30.46
N CYS A 48 18.35 15.36 -30.02
CA CYS A 48 19.59 15.16 -29.28
C CYS A 48 20.85 15.04 -30.17
N LEU A 49 20.78 15.54 -31.40
CA LEU A 49 21.90 15.52 -32.34
C LEU A 49 23.09 16.27 -31.75
N VAL A 50 24.29 15.72 -31.94
CA VAL A 50 25.58 16.29 -31.55
C VAL A 50 26.58 16.08 -32.69
N SER A 51 27.60 16.94 -32.75
CA SER A 51 28.74 16.74 -33.66
C SER A 51 29.84 16.01 -32.91
N VAL A 52 30.28 14.87 -33.44
CA VAL A 52 31.38 14.08 -32.88
C VAL A 52 32.53 14.14 -33.86
N LYS A 53 33.72 14.55 -33.39
CA LYS A 53 34.90 14.68 -34.24
C LYS A 53 35.24 13.34 -34.90
N GLY A 54 35.38 13.34 -36.22
CA GLY A 54 35.65 12.15 -37.02
C GLY A 54 34.41 11.33 -37.40
N ALA A 55 33.22 11.64 -36.86
CA ALA A 55 31.97 11.01 -37.30
C ALA A 55 31.51 11.56 -38.65
N ARG A 56 30.87 10.70 -39.46
CA ARG A 56 30.23 11.11 -40.71
C ARG A 56 28.87 11.74 -40.40
N GLY A 57 28.87 13.06 -40.17
CA GLY A 57 27.67 13.86 -39.90
C GLY A 57 27.23 13.88 -38.44
N LEU A 58 26.02 14.39 -38.21
CA LEU A 58 25.45 14.55 -36.87
C LEU A 58 24.94 13.21 -36.31
N THR A 59 25.26 12.93 -35.06
CA THR A 59 24.90 11.67 -34.38
C THR A 59 23.98 11.94 -33.19
N THR A 60 23.18 10.96 -32.79
CA THR A 60 22.26 11.10 -31.65
C THR A 60 22.97 10.77 -30.33
N SER A 61 23.11 11.78 -29.47
CA SER A 61 23.78 11.61 -28.17
C SER A 61 23.14 10.55 -27.25
N CYS A 62 21.84 10.28 -27.38
CA CYS A 62 21.14 9.29 -26.55
C CYS A 62 21.40 7.83 -26.95
N THR A 63 21.96 7.57 -28.13
CA THR A 63 22.28 6.22 -28.61
C THR A 63 23.75 6.04 -28.95
N THR A 64 24.55 7.10 -28.87
CA THR A 64 26.00 7.05 -29.08
C THR A 64 26.68 6.76 -27.74
N PRO A 65 27.35 5.61 -27.57
CA PRO A 65 28.16 5.34 -26.38
C PRO A 65 29.37 6.27 -26.32
N VAL A 66 29.85 6.56 -25.12
CA VAL A 66 31.12 7.30 -24.96
C VAL A 66 32.32 6.43 -25.37
N ALA A 67 33.40 7.06 -25.83
CA ALA A 67 34.65 6.40 -26.15
C ALA A 67 35.84 7.26 -25.73
N GLU A 68 37.00 6.62 -25.47
CA GLU A 68 38.20 7.32 -25.00
C GLU A 68 38.67 8.33 -26.06
N GLY A 69 38.98 9.54 -25.61
CA GLY A 69 39.40 10.64 -26.47
C GLY A 69 38.30 11.19 -27.37
N MET A 70 37.03 10.81 -27.18
CA MET A 70 35.92 11.34 -27.97
C MET A 70 35.79 12.86 -27.77
N GLU A 71 35.68 13.61 -28.85
CA GLU A 71 35.43 15.06 -28.82
C GLU A 71 34.03 15.35 -29.38
N VAL A 72 33.17 15.94 -28.56
CA VAL A 72 31.76 16.21 -28.84
C VAL A 72 31.46 17.71 -28.74
N VAL A 73 30.71 18.23 -29.71
CA VAL A 73 30.13 19.58 -29.68
C VAL A 73 28.61 19.44 -29.59
N THR A 74 28.00 20.07 -28.58
CA THR A 74 26.55 19.97 -28.32
C THR A 74 25.73 21.12 -28.87
N GLU A 75 26.37 22.23 -29.25
CA GLU A 75 25.72 23.39 -29.85
C GLU A 75 26.63 24.07 -30.86
N ASN A 76 26.11 24.33 -32.06
CA ASN A 76 26.75 25.10 -33.14
C ASN A 76 25.69 25.47 -34.20
N GLN A 77 26.05 26.25 -35.22
CA GLN A 77 25.08 26.70 -36.24
C GLN A 77 24.43 25.54 -37.02
N GLU A 78 25.17 24.47 -37.31
CA GLU A 78 24.66 23.30 -38.03
C GLU A 78 23.63 22.50 -37.20
N LEU A 79 23.93 22.32 -35.91
CA LEU A 79 23.05 21.69 -34.92
C LEU A 79 21.78 22.49 -34.70
N ALA A 80 21.91 23.81 -34.50
CA ALA A 80 20.77 24.71 -34.35
C ALA A 80 19.86 24.69 -35.58
N LYS A 81 20.44 24.73 -36.80
CA LYS A 81 19.68 24.61 -38.06
C LYS A 81 18.93 23.27 -38.14
N SER A 82 19.60 22.17 -37.82
CA SER A 82 19.00 20.84 -37.85
C SER A 82 17.86 20.69 -36.84
N ARG A 83 18.06 21.14 -35.60
CA ARG A 83 17.04 21.12 -34.53
C ARG A 83 15.84 22.01 -34.88
N ARG A 84 16.05 23.21 -35.46
CA ARG A 84 14.97 24.06 -35.96
C ARG A 84 14.15 23.37 -37.05
N SER A 85 14.79 22.67 -37.99
CA SER A 85 14.09 21.90 -39.02
C SER A 85 13.25 20.76 -38.42
N VAL A 86 13.81 20.02 -37.46
CA VAL A 86 13.08 18.95 -36.74
C VAL A 86 11.86 19.51 -36.02
N LEU A 87 12.01 20.61 -35.27
CA LEU A 87 10.91 21.25 -34.56
C LEU A 87 9.81 21.74 -35.50
N LYS A 88 10.16 22.35 -36.64
CA LYS A 88 9.19 22.75 -37.67
C LYS A 88 8.40 21.56 -38.22
N LEU A 89 9.07 20.43 -38.48
CA LEU A 89 8.40 19.22 -38.96
C LEU A 89 7.44 18.64 -37.90
N LEU A 90 7.87 18.57 -36.64
CA LEU A 90 7.02 18.10 -35.54
C LEU A 90 5.82 19.02 -35.33
N LEU A 91 6.01 20.34 -35.38
CA LEU A 91 4.93 21.32 -35.23
C LEU A 91 3.96 21.25 -36.43
N SER A 92 4.44 21.01 -37.64
CA SER A 92 3.57 20.99 -38.85
C SER A 92 2.46 19.92 -38.83
N VAL A 93 2.58 18.91 -37.96
CA VAL A 93 1.56 17.86 -37.74
C VAL A 93 0.93 17.92 -36.35
N TYR A 94 1.41 18.81 -35.49
CA TYR A 94 0.87 19.03 -34.15
C TYR A 94 -0.31 20.02 -34.27
N HIS A 95 -1.43 19.73 -33.62
CA HIS A 95 -2.55 20.67 -33.52
C HIS A 95 -3.05 20.72 -32.07
N ASP A 96 -3.28 21.94 -31.57
CA ASP A 96 -3.87 22.19 -30.26
C ASP A 96 -5.06 23.13 -30.41
N ALA A 97 -6.25 22.63 -30.10
CA ALA A 97 -7.48 23.40 -30.17
C ALA A 97 -7.68 24.34 -28.95
N GLY A 98 -6.71 24.44 -28.04
CA GLY A 98 -6.70 25.41 -26.94
C GLY A 98 -7.62 25.06 -25.76
N TYR A 99 -8.07 23.80 -25.65
CA TYR A 99 -8.89 23.35 -24.52
C TYR A 99 -8.08 23.07 -23.24
N THR A 100 -6.74 23.06 -23.32
CA THR A 100 -5.84 22.95 -22.16
C THR A 100 -5.35 24.33 -21.73
N ASN A 101 -5.53 24.67 -20.46
CA ASN A 101 -5.13 25.96 -19.88
C ASN A 101 -3.63 26.05 -19.50
N ASN A 102 -2.76 25.16 -20.01
CA ASN A 102 -1.36 25.10 -19.59
C ASN A 102 -0.38 24.64 -20.69
N ASP A 103 0.33 25.60 -21.28
CA ASP A 103 1.46 25.37 -22.19
C ASP A 103 2.81 25.18 -21.46
N ALA A 104 2.87 25.44 -20.15
CA ALA A 104 4.14 25.57 -19.42
C ALA A 104 4.89 24.24 -19.28
N ASP A 105 4.18 23.11 -19.25
CA ASP A 105 4.75 21.77 -19.13
C ASP A 105 4.98 21.07 -20.50
N ASN A 106 4.72 21.76 -21.62
CA ASN A 106 4.92 21.21 -22.96
C ASN A 106 6.40 21.31 -23.40
N GLU A 107 7.11 20.18 -23.37
CA GLU A 107 8.54 20.11 -23.73
C GLU A 107 8.79 20.49 -25.20
N LEU A 108 7.85 20.21 -26.12
CA LEU A 108 7.96 20.61 -27.53
C LEU A 108 7.96 22.12 -27.67
N PHE A 109 7.00 22.79 -27.02
CA PHE A 109 6.90 24.25 -27.04
C PHE A 109 8.09 24.91 -26.35
N ARG A 110 8.59 24.33 -25.25
CA ARG A 110 9.81 24.79 -24.58
C ARG A 110 10.99 24.82 -25.55
N TRP A 111 11.23 23.73 -26.29
CA TRP A 111 12.33 23.67 -27.25
C TRP A 111 12.10 24.53 -28.49
N ALA A 112 10.85 24.66 -28.97
CA ALA A 112 10.52 25.58 -30.05
C ALA A 112 10.89 27.03 -29.70
N ARG A 113 10.45 27.50 -28.53
CA ARG A 113 10.76 28.85 -28.03
C ARG A 113 12.26 29.05 -27.79
N PHE A 114 12.95 28.03 -27.24
CA PHE A 114 14.40 28.07 -27.06
C PHE A 114 15.17 28.31 -28.37
N TYR A 115 14.67 27.77 -29.50
CA TYR A 115 15.26 27.95 -30.82
C TYR A 115 14.60 29.07 -31.65
N GLU A 116 13.94 30.03 -30.98
CA GLU A 116 13.31 31.21 -31.60
C GLU A 116 12.31 30.83 -32.71
N LEU A 117 11.51 29.80 -32.45
CA LEU A 117 10.36 29.43 -33.27
C LEU A 117 9.09 29.77 -32.51
N ASP A 118 8.10 30.30 -33.22
CA ASP A 118 6.75 30.46 -32.69
C ASP A 118 5.98 29.15 -32.92
N PRO A 119 5.69 28.36 -31.86
CA PRO A 119 4.96 27.10 -32.01
C PRO A 119 3.53 27.31 -32.51
N GLN A 120 2.87 28.42 -32.15
CA GLN A 120 1.50 28.71 -32.55
C GLN A 120 1.41 29.00 -34.05
N ALA A 121 2.40 29.71 -34.60
CA ALA A 121 2.45 30.01 -36.03
C ALA A 121 2.82 28.80 -36.91
N LEU A 122 3.42 27.76 -36.32
CA LEU A 122 3.94 26.59 -37.04
C LEU A 122 3.08 25.33 -36.89
N MET A 123 2.13 25.33 -35.97
CA MET A 123 1.25 24.19 -35.74
C MET A 123 0.28 23.98 -36.91
N SER A 124 -0.18 22.74 -37.10
CA SER A 124 -1.22 22.44 -38.09
C SER A 124 -2.49 23.24 -37.78
N PRO A 125 -3.12 23.89 -38.78
CA PRO A 125 -4.36 24.64 -38.56
C PRO A 125 -5.57 23.74 -38.34
N THR A 126 -5.48 22.46 -38.72
CA THR A 126 -6.60 21.50 -38.66
C THR A 126 -6.22 20.23 -37.90
N PRO A 127 -7.14 19.67 -37.10
CA PRO A 127 -6.94 18.36 -36.50
C PRO A 127 -7.01 17.25 -37.56
N ARG A 128 -6.28 16.17 -37.33
CA ARG A 128 -6.29 14.92 -38.11
C ARG A 128 -7.15 13.83 -37.47
N TYR A 129 -7.22 13.81 -36.14
CA TYR A 129 -7.90 12.78 -35.37
C TYR A 129 -9.04 13.38 -34.55
N PRO A 130 -10.12 12.62 -34.29
CA PRO A 130 -11.07 12.98 -33.25
C PRO A 130 -10.37 13.06 -31.88
N VAL A 131 -10.86 13.96 -31.03
CA VAL A 131 -10.32 14.16 -29.68
C VAL A 131 -11.11 13.30 -28.69
N ASP A 132 -10.42 12.71 -27.71
CA ASP A 132 -10.95 12.01 -26.53
C ASP A 132 -12.02 10.93 -26.82
N GLN A 133 -11.72 10.03 -27.77
CA GLN A 133 -12.62 8.94 -28.15
C GLN A 133 -12.62 7.75 -27.17
N ASP A 134 -11.59 7.61 -26.33
CA ASP A 134 -11.52 6.50 -25.39
C ASP A 134 -12.45 6.75 -24.19
N PRO A 135 -13.29 5.77 -23.80
CA PRO A 135 -14.22 5.91 -22.68
C PRO A 135 -13.53 5.89 -21.31
N ASN A 136 -12.22 5.66 -21.23
CA ASN A 136 -11.49 5.66 -19.98
C ASN A 136 -11.69 7.00 -19.24
N PRO A 137 -12.10 6.99 -17.95
CA PRO A 137 -12.44 8.21 -17.23
C PRO A 137 -11.21 8.95 -16.68
N PHE A 138 -10.02 8.36 -16.79
CA PHE A 138 -8.79 8.89 -16.17
C PHE A 138 -7.83 9.55 -17.17
N VAL A 139 -7.74 9.00 -18.38
CA VAL A 139 -6.77 9.43 -19.40
C VAL A 139 -7.49 10.08 -20.57
N PHE A 140 -7.17 11.35 -20.81
CA PHE A 140 -7.64 12.10 -21.96
C PHE A 140 -6.66 11.92 -23.11
N VAL A 141 -7.18 11.58 -24.29
CA VAL A 141 -6.36 11.25 -25.47
C VAL A 141 -6.60 12.24 -26.58
N ASP A 142 -5.57 13.01 -26.94
CA ASP A 142 -5.54 13.82 -28.16
C ASP A 142 -4.31 13.48 -29.01
N LEU A 143 -4.54 12.64 -30.01
CA LEU A 143 -3.49 12.22 -30.93
C LEU A 143 -3.02 13.34 -31.86
N ASN A 144 -3.79 14.45 -31.97
CA ASN A 144 -3.33 15.63 -32.71
C ASN A 144 -2.14 16.32 -32.05
N LYS A 145 -1.93 16.09 -30.75
CA LYS A 145 -0.76 16.58 -30.00
C LYS A 145 0.40 15.58 -29.98
N CYS A 146 0.24 14.40 -30.59
CA CYS A 146 1.21 13.33 -30.51
C CYS A 146 2.37 13.53 -31.48
N ILE A 147 3.60 13.48 -30.97
CA ILE A 147 4.83 13.54 -31.78
C ILE A 147 5.48 12.15 -32.01
N LEU A 148 4.74 11.07 -31.75
CA LEU A 148 5.21 9.67 -31.87
C LEU A 148 6.56 9.41 -31.18
N CYS A 149 6.82 10.08 -30.06
CA CYS A 149 8.06 9.92 -29.31
C CYS A 149 8.16 8.57 -28.58
N THR A 150 7.06 7.82 -28.51
CA THR A 150 6.91 6.50 -27.86
C THR A 150 7.23 6.47 -26.36
N ARG A 151 7.31 7.61 -25.67
CA ARG A 151 7.50 7.63 -24.22
C ARG A 151 6.33 6.95 -23.50
N CYS A 152 5.10 7.15 -23.95
CA CYS A 152 3.90 6.49 -23.41
C CYS A 152 3.92 4.96 -23.56
N VAL A 153 4.30 4.47 -24.74
CA VAL A 153 4.49 3.04 -25.05
C VAL A 153 5.52 2.43 -24.10
N ARG A 154 6.71 3.05 -24.03
CA ARG A 154 7.80 2.59 -23.16
C ARG A 154 7.46 2.73 -21.68
N ALA A 155 6.76 3.76 -21.24
CA ALA A 155 6.31 3.86 -19.85
C ALA A 155 5.33 2.73 -19.50
N CYS A 156 4.39 2.41 -20.40
CA CYS A 156 3.45 1.32 -20.18
C CYS A 156 4.13 -0.07 -20.16
N ALA A 157 5.10 -0.29 -21.04
CA ALA A 157 5.86 -1.54 -21.15
C ALA A 157 6.93 -1.68 -20.06
N GLU A 158 7.81 -0.69 -19.93
CA GLU A 158 9.02 -0.76 -19.13
C GLU A 158 8.79 -0.35 -17.67
N ILE A 159 7.85 0.55 -17.37
CA ILE A 159 7.59 0.98 -15.98
C ILE A 159 6.41 0.20 -15.40
N GLN A 160 5.29 0.15 -16.10
CA GLN A 160 4.09 -0.51 -15.59
C GLN A 160 4.08 -2.04 -15.85
N GLY A 161 4.67 -2.50 -16.95
CA GLY A 161 4.67 -3.91 -17.36
C GLY A 161 3.36 -4.39 -17.97
N ARG A 162 2.58 -3.51 -18.63
CA ARG A 162 1.24 -3.86 -19.16
C ARG A 162 1.10 -3.87 -20.68
N PHE A 163 2.00 -3.19 -21.40
CA PHE A 163 2.03 -3.20 -22.87
C PHE A 163 0.68 -2.81 -23.53
N VAL A 164 -0.07 -1.90 -22.90
CA VAL A 164 -1.37 -1.43 -23.42
C VAL A 164 -1.20 -0.65 -24.72
N TRP A 165 -0.22 0.25 -24.76
CA TRP A 165 0.02 1.14 -25.89
C TRP A 165 0.93 0.50 -26.93
N GLY A 166 0.54 0.59 -28.20
CA GLY A 166 1.34 0.26 -29.37
C GLY A 166 1.38 1.38 -30.40
N ILE A 167 1.98 1.10 -31.56
CA ILE A 167 1.91 1.95 -32.76
C ILE A 167 1.17 1.15 -33.83
N SER A 168 0.07 1.71 -34.33
CA SER A 168 -0.65 1.18 -35.48
C SER A 168 -0.19 1.86 -36.77
N GLU A 169 -0.42 1.20 -37.90
CA GLU A 169 -0.06 1.67 -39.25
C GLU A 169 1.45 1.92 -39.48
N ARG A 170 1.81 2.56 -40.60
CA ARG A 170 3.20 2.84 -41.00
C ARG A 170 3.37 4.22 -41.65
N GLY A 171 4.57 4.77 -41.54
CA GLY A 171 4.94 6.03 -42.17
C GLY A 171 4.12 7.20 -41.60
N PHE A 172 3.58 8.04 -42.47
CA PHE A 172 2.78 9.20 -42.06
C PHE A 172 1.46 8.80 -41.36
N GLU A 173 0.91 7.60 -41.62
CA GLU A 173 -0.33 7.10 -40.99
C GLU A 173 -0.15 6.55 -39.57
N SER A 174 1.10 6.49 -39.09
CA SER A 174 1.41 5.92 -37.78
C SER A 174 0.73 6.70 -36.65
N HIS A 175 0.06 5.99 -35.73
CA HIS A 175 -0.58 6.59 -34.56
C HIS A 175 -0.55 5.64 -33.36
N LEU A 176 -0.83 6.17 -32.17
CA LEU A 176 -0.94 5.33 -30.97
C LEU A 176 -2.27 4.60 -30.98
N ALA A 177 -2.24 3.31 -30.63
CA ALA A 177 -3.43 2.49 -30.45
C ALA A 177 -3.29 1.69 -29.14
N ALA A 178 -4.42 1.41 -28.48
CA ALA A 178 -4.45 0.54 -27.31
C ALA A 178 -4.83 -0.89 -27.73
N GLY A 179 -4.10 -1.89 -27.23
CA GLY A 179 -4.29 -3.29 -27.64
C GLY A 179 -4.26 -3.45 -29.16
N MET A 180 -5.30 -4.10 -29.72
CA MET A 180 -5.53 -4.25 -31.16
C MET A 180 -6.50 -3.17 -31.68
N ASP A 181 -6.21 -1.91 -31.37
CA ASP A 181 -7.06 -0.75 -31.66
C ASP A 181 -8.45 -0.81 -30.98
N GLN A 182 -8.42 -1.15 -29.70
CA GLN A 182 -9.59 -1.23 -28.82
C GLN A 182 -9.48 -0.20 -27.69
N ASN A 183 -10.53 -0.05 -26.89
CA ASN A 183 -10.49 0.86 -25.74
C ASN A 183 -9.44 0.42 -24.70
N MET A 184 -8.90 1.38 -23.94
CA MET A 184 -7.85 1.14 -22.96
C MET A 184 -8.22 0.09 -21.91
N LEU A 185 -9.45 0.11 -21.38
CA LEU A 185 -9.88 -0.85 -20.36
C LEU A 185 -9.95 -2.28 -20.91
N ASP A 186 -10.45 -2.45 -22.13
CA ASP A 186 -10.49 -3.75 -22.84
C ASP A 186 -9.07 -4.25 -23.16
N ALA A 187 -8.13 -3.32 -23.39
CA ALA A 187 -6.70 -3.59 -23.48
C ALA A 187 -6.00 -3.83 -22.14
N ARG A 188 -6.76 -4.10 -21.06
CA ARG A 188 -6.27 -4.41 -19.71
C ARG A 188 -5.48 -3.26 -19.08
N CYS A 189 -5.82 -2.01 -19.40
CA CYS A 189 -5.22 -0.85 -18.76
C CYS A 189 -5.65 -0.72 -17.29
N GLU A 190 -4.67 -0.68 -16.40
CA GLU A 190 -4.88 -0.43 -14.96
C GLU A 190 -5.13 1.05 -14.61
N SER A 191 -5.17 1.95 -15.60
CA SER A 191 -5.34 3.40 -15.39
C SER A 191 -4.33 4.01 -14.42
N CYS A 192 -3.07 3.57 -14.47
CA CYS A 192 -2.01 4.08 -13.59
C CYS A 192 -1.59 5.54 -13.91
N GLY A 193 -1.87 6.03 -15.11
CA GLY A 193 -1.48 7.36 -15.56
C GLY A 193 0.03 7.51 -15.85
N ALA A 194 0.80 6.43 -15.91
CA ALA A 194 2.22 6.50 -16.30
C ALA A 194 2.37 7.06 -17.73
N CYS A 195 1.51 6.66 -18.67
CA CYS A 195 1.54 7.22 -20.03
C CYS A 195 1.36 8.75 -20.06
N VAL A 196 0.55 9.29 -19.14
CA VAL A 196 0.35 10.73 -18.95
C VAL A 196 1.60 11.38 -18.35
N ALA A 197 2.14 10.81 -17.26
CA ALA A 197 3.29 11.36 -16.56
C ALA A 197 4.56 11.48 -17.44
N TYR A 198 4.69 10.63 -18.46
CA TYR A 198 5.82 10.63 -19.38
C TYR A 198 5.52 11.31 -20.73
N CYS A 199 4.30 11.81 -20.97
CA CYS A 199 3.93 12.47 -22.21
C CYS A 199 4.52 13.89 -22.28
N PRO A 200 5.40 14.21 -23.26
CA PRO A 200 6.06 15.52 -23.32
C PRO A 200 5.18 16.65 -23.89
N THR A 201 4.07 16.31 -24.54
CA THR A 201 3.29 17.25 -25.37
C THR A 201 1.85 17.44 -24.93
N GLY A 202 1.41 16.75 -23.88
CA GLY A 202 0.00 16.78 -23.47
C GLY A 202 -0.95 15.99 -24.37
N ALA A 203 -0.45 15.18 -25.29
CA ALA A 203 -1.26 14.25 -26.09
C ALA A 203 -2.00 13.21 -25.22
N LEU A 204 -1.42 12.86 -24.08
CA LEU A 204 -2.07 12.10 -23.02
C LEU A 204 -2.08 12.98 -21.78
N ALA A 205 -3.27 13.28 -21.27
CA ALA A 205 -3.47 14.18 -20.13
C ALA A 205 -4.37 13.55 -19.06
N LEU A 206 -4.42 14.16 -17.87
CA LEU A 206 -5.33 13.75 -16.81
C LEU A 206 -6.74 14.25 -17.13
N LYS A 207 -7.64 13.33 -17.52
CA LYS A 207 -9.00 13.65 -17.99
C LYS A 207 -9.83 14.46 -17.01
N PRO A 208 -9.85 14.15 -15.69
CA PRO A 208 -10.64 14.92 -14.73
C PRO A 208 -10.18 16.38 -14.57
N THR A 209 -9.00 16.74 -15.11
CA THR A 209 -8.33 18.02 -14.83
C THR A 209 -7.80 18.71 -16.09
N VAL A 210 -8.18 18.23 -17.28
CA VAL A 210 -7.62 18.69 -18.57
C VAL A 210 -7.87 20.18 -18.81
N ALA A 211 -9.05 20.68 -18.43
CA ALA A 211 -9.45 22.08 -18.54
C ALA A 211 -9.15 22.91 -17.27
N VAL A 212 -8.57 22.31 -16.24
CA VAL A 212 -8.30 23.02 -14.98
C VAL A 212 -7.04 23.88 -15.13
N PRO A 213 -7.01 25.13 -14.62
CA PRO A 213 -5.84 26.00 -14.65
C PRO A 213 -4.60 25.41 -13.95
N PRO A 214 -3.41 26.03 -14.15
CA PRO A 214 -2.21 25.71 -13.39
C PRO A 214 -2.41 25.90 -11.88
N ALA A 215 -1.64 25.14 -11.10
CA ALA A 215 -1.64 25.27 -9.64
C ALA A 215 -0.87 26.50 -9.17
N GLU A 216 -1.29 27.07 -8.05
CA GLU A 216 -0.58 28.14 -7.34
C GLU A 216 0.62 27.58 -6.57
N LYS A 217 0.48 26.38 -6.02
CA LYS A 217 1.55 25.69 -5.29
C LYS A 217 1.51 24.18 -5.51
N LYS A 218 2.69 23.58 -5.35
CA LYS A 218 2.88 22.13 -5.33
C LYS A 218 3.39 21.72 -3.95
N VAL A 219 2.81 20.67 -3.38
CA VAL A 219 3.20 20.14 -2.06
C VAL A 219 3.47 18.65 -2.16
N THR A 220 4.71 18.24 -1.89
CA THR A 220 5.08 16.82 -1.85
C THR A 220 4.59 16.17 -0.56
N THR A 221 3.82 15.10 -0.70
CA THR A 221 3.31 14.31 0.43
C THR A 221 3.33 12.81 0.12
N THR A 222 2.90 11.99 1.09
CA THR A 222 2.91 10.52 1.00
C THR A 222 1.47 9.98 0.90
N CYS A 223 1.26 9.00 0.03
CA CYS A 223 -0.02 8.33 -0.21
C CYS A 223 -0.60 7.69 1.07
N SER A 224 -1.90 7.88 1.32
CA SER A 224 -2.64 7.33 2.46
C SER A 224 -3.37 6.01 2.17
N TYR A 225 -3.09 5.33 1.06
CA TYR A 225 -3.76 4.07 0.69
C TYR A 225 -2.98 2.82 1.16
N CYS A 226 -2.22 2.17 0.27
CA CYS A 226 -1.50 0.94 0.58
C CYS A 226 -0.18 1.20 1.33
N GLY A 227 0.36 0.18 1.98
CA GLY A 227 1.63 0.20 2.72
C GLY A 227 2.90 0.40 1.88
N VAL A 228 2.82 0.77 0.60
CA VAL A 228 4.01 1.04 -0.24
C VAL A 228 4.67 2.38 0.14
N GLY A 229 3.90 3.41 0.48
CA GLY A 229 4.47 4.74 0.83
C GLY A 229 4.91 5.57 -0.39
N CYS A 230 4.14 5.53 -1.49
CA CYS A 230 4.43 6.36 -2.66
C CYS A 230 4.37 7.85 -2.32
N GLN A 231 5.37 8.63 -2.74
CA GLN A 231 5.34 10.10 -2.68
C GLN A 231 4.97 10.71 -4.02
N PHE A 232 4.27 11.84 -3.96
CA PHE A 232 3.78 12.57 -5.11
C PHE A 232 3.53 14.04 -4.76
N ASP A 233 3.27 14.86 -5.78
CA ASP A 233 3.00 16.28 -5.61
C ASP A 233 1.51 16.57 -5.75
N LEU A 234 0.94 17.15 -4.70
CA LEU A 234 -0.40 17.74 -4.71
C LEU A 234 -0.31 19.11 -5.36
N ASN A 235 -1.10 19.31 -6.41
CA ASN A 235 -1.24 20.59 -7.10
C ASN A 235 -2.45 21.31 -6.52
N VAL A 236 -2.23 22.49 -5.94
CA VAL A 236 -3.27 23.23 -5.20
C VAL A 236 -3.56 24.56 -5.87
N LEU A 237 -4.85 24.88 -5.99
CA LEU A 237 -5.40 26.14 -6.47
C LEU A 237 -6.61 26.48 -5.59
N ASP A 238 -6.72 27.71 -5.10
CA ASP A 238 -7.84 28.16 -4.25
C ASP A 238 -8.10 27.27 -3.02
N ASP A 239 -7.02 26.80 -2.37
CA ASP A 239 -7.08 25.86 -1.23
C ASP A 239 -7.77 24.51 -1.56
N GLN A 240 -7.79 24.14 -2.84
CA GLN A 240 -8.31 22.87 -3.35
C GLN A 240 -7.20 22.07 -4.02
N VAL A 241 -7.09 20.79 -3.70
CA VAL A 241 -6.28 19.86 -4.51
C VAL A 241 -6.97 19.65 -5.85
N ILE A 242 -6.34 20.13 -6.93
CA ILE A 242 -6.89 20.04 -8.28
C ILE A 242 -6.37 18.84 -9.07
N ARG A 243 -5.14 18.37 -8.79
CA ARG A 243 -4.56 17.17 -9.42
C ARG A 243 -3.37 16.62 -8.64
N VAL A 244 -2.99 15.38 -8.91
CA VAL A 244 -1.76 14.75 -8.41
C VAL A 244 -0.77 14.57 -9.56
N THR A 245 0.46 15.07 -9.41
CA THR A 245 1.57 14.86 -10.35
C THR A 245 2.67 14.00 -9.73
N SER A 246 3.47 13.36 -10.59
CA SER A 246 4.61 12.54 -10.16
C SER A 246 5.73 13.39 -9.58
N ASN A 247 6.42 12.85 -8.57
CA ASN A 247 7.67 13.41 -8.06
C ASN A 247 8.84 12.51 -8.51
N PRO A 248 9.71 12.95 -9.44
CA PRO A 248 10.85 12.16 -9.93
C PRO A 248 11.88 11.78 -8.87
N GLU A 249 11.90 12.48 -7.73
CA GLU A 249 12.83 12.28 -6.62
C GLU A 249 12.20 11.46 -5.47
N ALA A 250 10.97 10.95 -5.66
CA ALA A 250 10.31 10.11 -4.66
C ALA A 250 11.11 8.82 -4.39
N PRO A 251 11.46 8.49 -3.13
CA PRO A 251 12.43 7.46 -2.80
C PRO A 251 11.95 6.03 -3.10
N VAL A 252 10.63 5.81 -3.07
CA VAL A 252 10.03 4.48 -3.25
C VAL A 252 9.59 4.25 -4.69
N ASN A 253 8.85 5.22 -5.24
CA ASN A 253 8.09 5.06 -6.48
C ASN A 253 8.64 5.88 -7.66
N GLY A 254 9.54 6.84 -7.43
CA GLY A 254 9.93 7.81 -8.45
C GLY A 254 8.71 8.40 -9.13
N MET A 255 8.70 8.41 -10.46
CA MET A 255 7.56 8.92 -11.22
C MET A 255 6.33 8.00 -11.25
N HIS A 256 6.41 6.76 -10.76
CA HIS A 256 5.31 5.80 -10.88
C HIS A 256 4.24 6.01 -9.82
N LEU A 257 2.96 5.81 -10.15
CA LEU A 257 1.83 5.71 -9.21
C LEU A 257 0.80 4.69 -9.71
N CYS A 258 -0.10 4.27 -8.82
CA CYS A 258 -1.30 3.51 -9.19
C CYS A 258 -2.52 4.43 -9.35
N VAL A 259 -3.61 3.89 -9.89
CA VAL A 259 -4.87 4.61 -10.12
C VAL A 259 -5.38 5.34 -8.86
N LYS A 260 -5.32 4.67 -7.69
CA LYS A 260 -5.76 5.26 -6.41
C LYS A 260 -4.91 6.47 -6.01
N GLY A 261 -3.59 6.35 -6.08
CA GLY A 261 -2.68 7.43 -5.70
C GLY A 261 -2.73 8.62 -6.67
N ARG A 262 -3.00 8.37 -7.96
CA ARG A 262 -3.05 9.40 -9.00
C ARG A 262 -4.39 10.11 -9.07
N PHE A 263 -5.49 9.38 -8.96
CA PHE A 263 -6.84 9.89 -9.23
C PHE A 263 -7.77 9.87 -8.01
N GLY A 264 -7.46 9.04 -7.01
CA GLY A 264 -8.28 8.88 -5.81
C GLY A 264 -8.09 9.98 -4.77
N PHE A 265 -8.07 11.26 -5.16
CA PHE A 265 -7.91 12.40 -4.22
C PHE A 265 -9.18 13.24 -4.07
N SER A 266 -10.14 13.15 -5.01
CA SER A 266 -11.33 14.02 -5.05
C SER A 266 -12.27 13.82 -3.86
N TYR A 267 -12.21 12.68 -3.15
CA TYR A 267 -12.98 12.45 -1.94
C TYR A 267 -12.73 13.50 -0.85
N VAL A 268 -11.56 14.15 -0.84
CA VAL A 268 -11.22 15.22 0.12
C VAL A 268 -12.26 16.34 0.10
N HIS A 269 -12.83 16.61 -1.07
CA HIS A 269 -13.80 17.69 -1.32
C HIS A 269 -15.24 17.20 -1.43
N HIS A 270 -15.48 15.93 -1.09
CA HIS A 270 -16.81 15.34 -1.19
C HIS A 270 -17.78 15.99 -0.19
N THR A 271 -19.04 16.15 -0.59
CA THR A 271 -20.07 16.84 0.22
C THR A 271 -20.40 16.12 1.53
N ASP A 272 -20.25 14.79 1.57
CA ASP A 272 -20.45 13.97 2.78
C ASP A 272 -19.40 14.17 3.89
N ARG A 273 -18.36 14.99 3.66
CA ARG A 273 -17.29 15.20 4.64
C ARG A 273 -17.86 15.66 5.98
N LEU A 274 -17.43 15.02 7.07
CA LEU A 274 -17.70 15.54 8.41
C LEU A 274 -16.95 16.87 8.57
N THR A 275 -17.68 17.93 8.92
CA THR A 275 -17.13 19.28 9.07
C THR A 275 -17.42 19.89 10.43
N LYS A 276 -18.35 19.32 11.21
CA LYS A 276 -18.69 19.74 12.57
C LYS A 276 -18.90 18.51 13.47
N PRO A 277 -18.63 18.63 14.79
CA PRO A 277 -18.99 17.60 15.74
C PRO A 277 -20.50 17.34 15.75
N MET A 278 -20.87 16.08 15.91
CA MET A 278 -22.28 15.69 16.06
C MET A 278 -22.43 14.81 17.30
N VAL A 279 -23.48 15.07 18.07
CA VAL A 279 -23.81 14.32 19.30
C VAL A 279 -25.25 13.83 19.18
N ARG A 280 -25.53 12.62 19.65
CA ARG A 280 -26.92 12.12 19.70
C ARG A 280 -27.74 12.94 20.68
N GLU A 281 -28.95 13.31 20.27
CA GLU A 281 -29.82 14.24 21.01
C GLU A 281 -30.04 13.82 22.48
N TYR A 282 -30.19 12.52 22.74
CA TYR A 282 -30.43 12.00 24.10
C TYR A 282 -29.29 12.34 25.08
N LEU A 283 -28.04 12.42 24.60
CA LEU A 283 -26.90 12.81 25.43
C LEU A 283 -26.96 14.28 25.83
N LEU A 284 -27.42 15.15 24.93
CA LEU A 284 -27.59 16.58 25.19
C LEU A 284 -28.75 16.84 26.16
N LYS A 285 -29.79 16.01 26.11
CA LYS A 285 -30.95 16.07 27.03
C LYS A 285 -30.71 15.37 28.37
N GLY A 286 -29.64 14.59 28.50
CA GLY A 286 -29.38 13.76 29.69
C GLY A 286 -30.38 12.61 29.86
N GLU A 287 -31.01 12.19 28.76
CA GLU A 287 -32.01 11.12 28.74
C GLU A 287 -31.36 9.73 28.69
N PRO A 288 -32.07 8.66 29.09
CA PRO A 288 -31.60 7.31 28.83
C PRO A 288 -31.51 7.04 27.33
N ARG A 289 -30.62 6.13 26.93
CA ARG A 289 -30.48 5.75 25.53
C ARG A 289 -31.84 5.21 25.00
N PRO A 290 -32.31 5.65 23.82
CA PRO A 290 -33.63 5.26 23.29
C PRO A 290 -33.81 3.75 23.06
N SER A 291 -32.90 3.11 22.34
CA SER A 291 -32.85 1.65 22.17
C SER A 291 -31.46 1.17 21.74
N SER A 292 -31.23 -0.15 21.73
CA SER A 292 -29.97 -0.72 21.22
C SER A 292 -29.84 -0.60 19.69
N LYS A 293 -30.97 -0.60 18.95
CA LYS A 293 -30.98 -0.54 17.48
C LYS A 293 -31.11 0.86 16.88
N GLU A 294 -31.70 1.80 17.63
CA GLU A 294 -31.88 3.19 17.20
C GLU A 294 -31.20 4.15 18.18
N ARG A 295 -30.18 4.87 17.70
CA ARG A 295 -29.39 5.82 18.49
C ARG A 295 -30.02 7.23 18.61
N GLY A 296 -31.18 7.46 17.99
CA GLY A 296 -31.86 8.76 17.96
C GLY A 296 -31.27 9.73 16.93
N ALA A 297 -31.75 10.98 16.90
CA ALA A 297 -31.30 11.97 15.92
C ALA A 297 -29.89 12.52 16.22
N TRP A 298 -29.16 12.88 15.17
CA TRP A 298 -27.90 13.64 15.27
C TRP A 298 -28.19 15.12 15.46
N VAL A 299 -27.41 15.77 16.32
CA VAL A 299 -27.41 17.22 16.51
C VAL A 299 -25.99 17.73 16.29
N GLU A 300 -25.82 18.63 15.32
CA GLU A 300 -24.56 19.37 15.16
C GLU A 300 -24.32 20.25 16.39
N THR A 301 -23.10 20.26 16.90
CA THR A 301 -22.73 21.01 18.10
C THR A 301 -21.35 21.63 17.98
N ASP A 302 -21.01 22.53 18.90
CA ASP A 302 -19.67 23.07 19.01
C ASP A 302 -18.70 22.03 19.61
N TRP A 303 -17.40 22.28 19.41
CA TRP A 303 -16.36 21.38 19.89
C TRP A 303 -16.32 21.25 21.41
N ASP A 304 -16.61 22.29 22.17
CA ASP A 304 -16.50 22.23 23.62
C ASP A 304 -17.59 21.31 24.18
N THR A 305 -18.82 21.45 23.71
CA THR A 305 -19.93 20.55 24.07
C THR A 305 -19.61 19.09 23.71
N ALA A 306 -19.19 18.80 22.47
CA ALA A 306 -18.93 17.41 22.05
C ALA A 306 -17.79 16.76 22.85
N LEU A 307 -16.69 17.48 23.06
CA LEU A 307 -15.51 16.97 23.75
C LEU A 307 -15.74 16.85 25.26
N ASP A 308 -16.57 17.70 25.87
CA ASP A 308 -16.95 17.57 27.29
C ASP A 308 -17.83 16.33 27.51
N VAL A 309 -18.83 16.10 26.66
CA VAL A 309 -19.67 14.89 26.76
C VAL A 309 -18.81 13.63 26.57
N ALA A 310 -17.91 13.63 25.57
CA ALA A 310 -16.99 12.52 25.34
C ALA A 310 -16.11 12.25 26.57
N ALA A 311 -15.45 13.28 27.10
CA ALA A 311 -14.57 13.16 28.26
C ALA A 311 -15.32 12.68 29.52
N GLN A 312 -16.52 13.22 29.78
CA GLN A 312 -17.34 12.82 30.93
C GLN A 312 -17.78 11.35 30.84
N LYS A 313 -18.22 10.89 29.67
CA LYS A 313 -18.65 9.50 29.47
C LYS A 313 -17.48 8.51 29.54
N LEU A 314 -16.33 8.86 28.98
CA LEU A 314 -15.12 8.03 29.08
C LEU A 314 -14.61 7.95 30.52
N ALA A 315 -14.53 9.08 31.22
CA ALA A 315 -14.09 9.14 32.62
C ALA A 315 -15.06 8.37 33.54
N SER A 316 -16.37 8.61 33.42
CA SER A 316 -17.37 7.91 34.24
C SER A 316 -17.41 6.40 33.99
N THR A 317 -17.21 5.96 32.75
CA THR A 317 -17.10 4.53 32.42
C THR A 317 -15.89 3.90 33.11
N ARG A 318 -14.71 4.52 32.95
CA ARG A 318 -13.46 4.12 33.62
C ARG A 318 -13.64 4.03 35.14
N ASP A 319 -14.24 5.06 35.74
CA ASP A 319 -14.34 5.17 37.20
C ASP A 319 -15.40 4.22 37.79
N LYS A 320 -16.47 3.93 37.04
CA LYS A 320 -17.55 3.03 37.48
C LYS A 320 -17.25 1.55 37.26
N TYR A 321 -16.66 1.20 36.11
CA TYR A 321 -16.48 -0.20 35.69
C TYR A 321 -15.02 -0.63 35.60
N GLY A 322 -14.08 0.27 35.88
CA GLY A 322 -12.64 0.03 35.79
C GLY A 322 -12.07 0.42 34.41
N PRO A 323 -10.75 0.64 34.32
CA PRO A 323 -10.10 1.15 33.10
C PRO A 323 -10.22 0.19 31.91
N ASP A 324 -10.17 -1.13 32.17
CA ASP A 324 -10.27 -2.15 31.12
C ASP A 324 -11.69 -2.29 30.54
N SER A 325 -12.68 -1.53 31.06
CA SER A 325 -14.01 -1.43 30.44
C SER A 325 -14.05 -0.49 29.23
N VAL A 326 -12.97 0.24 28.95
CA VAL A 326 -12.85 1.16 27.82
C VAL A 326 -11.92 0.54 26.79
N GLY A 327 -12.42 0.35 25.57
CA GLY A 327 -11.62 -0.05 24.41
C GLY A 327 -11.22 1.16 23.57
N VAL A 328 -9.97 1.17 23.11
CA VAL A 328 -9.44 2.23 22.23
C VAL A 328 -8.97 1.60 20.93
N LEU A 329 -9.54 2.02 19.80
CA LEU A 329 -9.09 1.57 18.48
C LEU A 329 -8.36 2.71 17.78
N SER A 330 -7.07 2.53 17.52
CA SER A 330 -6.27 3.47 16.72
C SER A 330 -6.37 3.14 15.23
N SER A 331 -5.72 3.92 14.37
CA SER A 331 -5.81 3.76 12.92
C SER A 331 -4.47 3.80 12.21
N ALA A 332 -4.24 2.78 11.39
CA ALA A 332 -3.11 2.76 10.46
C ALA A 332 -3.28 3.65 9.23
N LYS A 333 -4.38 4.42 9.15
CA LYS A 333 -4.60 5.51 8.19
C LYS A 333 -4.01 6.83 8.69
N CYS A 334 -3.93 6.97 10.01
CA CYS A 334 -3.42 8.12 10.74
C CYS A 334 -1.89 8.12 10.86
N THR A 335 -1.31 9.26 11.24
CA THR A 335 0.15 9.42 11.31
C THR A 335 0.75 8.69 12.52
N ASN A 336 2.08 8.54 12.55
CA ASN A 336 2.78 7.96 13.72
C ASN A 336 2.46 8.77 14.99
N GLU A 337 2.43 10.10 14.88
CA GLU A 337 2.20 10.99 16.01
C GLU A 337 0.79 10.81 16.59
N GLU A 338 -0.22 10.69 15.73
CA GLU A 338 -1.61 10.45 16.12
C GLU A 338 -1.76 9.07 16.80
N ASN A 339 -1.11 8.03 16.25
CA ASN A 339 -1.08 6.69 16.84
C ASN A 339 -0.38 6.69 18.21
N TYR A 340 0.76 7.38 18.33
CA TYR A 340 1.49 7.51 19.59
C TYR A 340 0.60 8.12 20.68
N LEU A 341 -0.14 9.18 20.35
CA LEU A 341 -1.08 9.82 21.28
C LEU A 341 -2.25 8.92 21.65
N MET A 342 -2.82 8.14 20.73
CA MET A 342 -3.86 7.17 21.09
C MET A 342 -3.34 6.11 22.07
N ASN A 343 -2.13 5.60 21.85
CA ASN A 343 -1.43 4.72 22.80
C ASN A 343 -1.24 5.38 24.17
N LYS A 344 -0.76 6.62 24.20
CA LYS A 344 -0.55 7.37 25.44
C LYS A 344 -1.88 7.63 26.15
N PHE A 345 -2.94 7.93 25.42
CA PHE A 345 -4.29 8.18 25.95
C PHE A 345 -4.82 6.93 26.66
N ALA A 346 -4.81 5.78 25.98
CA ALA A 346 -5.28 4.51 26.56
C ALA A 346 -4.54 4.18 27.87
N ARG A 347 -3.22 4.34 27.88
CA ARG A 347 -2.37 3.89 28.98
C ARG A 347 -2.23 4.88 30.13
N GLN A 348 -1.98 6.15 29.82
CA GLN A 348 -1.79 7.20 30.82
C GLN A 348 -3.13 7.69 31.36
N VAL A 349 -4.07 8.02 30.47
CA VAL A 349 -5.31 8.75 30.80
C VAL A 349 -6.44 7.82 31.22
N ILE A 350 -6.64 6.72 30.49
CA ILE A 350 -7.63 5.71 30.87
C ILE A 350 -7.03 4.71 31.86
N GLY A 351 -5.79 4.27 31.65
CA GLY A 351 -5.13 3.29 32.53
C GLY A 351 -5.22 1.85 32.05
N THR A 352 -5.50 1.63 30.77
CA THR A 352 -5.69 0.31 30.18
C THR A 352 -4.67 0.02 29.09
N ASN A 353 -4.40 -1.26 28.85
CA ASN A 353 -3.69 -1.75 27.67
C ASN A 353 -4.66 -2.22 26.57
N ASN A 354 -5.98 -2.00 26.71
CA ASN A 354 -7.00 -2.29 25.70
C ASN A 354 -6.96 -1.28 24.54
N ILE A 355 -5.82 -1.25 23.85
CA ILE A 355 -5.61 -0.54 22.61
C ILE A 355 -5.16 -1.50 21.51
N ASP A 356 -5.84 -1.44 20.37
CA ASP A 356 -5.50 -2.24 19.19
C ASP A 356 -5.83 -1.46 17.91
N HIS A 357 -5.52 -2.04 16.75
CA HIS A 357 -5.89 -1.48 15.45
C HIS A 357 -5.98 -2.56 14.36
N CYS A 358 -6.20 -2.17 13.10
CA CYS A 358 -6.33 -3.09 11.96
C CYS A 358 -5.20 -4.10 11.75
N ALA A 359 -4.01 -3.93 12.35
CA ALA A 359 -2.96 -4.96 12.27
C ALA A 359 -3.45 -6.30 12.82
N ARG A 360 -4.33 -6.29 13.83
CA ARG A 360 -4.97 -7.50 14.38
C ARG A 360 -5.61 -8.35 13.30
N LEU A 361 -6.35 -7.70 12.41
CA LEU A 361 -7.09 -8.32 11.33
C LEU A 361 -6.24 -8.58 10.09
N CYS A 362 -4.98 -8.14 10.07
CA CYS A 362 -4.15 -8.09 8.87
C CYS A 362 -2.83 -8.86 9.04
N HIS A 363 -1.89 -8.35 9.85
CA HIS A 363 -0.53 -8.89 9.97
C HIS A 363 -0.11 -9.21 11.41
N ALA A 364 -1.05 -9.35 12.36
CA ALA A 364 -0.71 -9.76 13.72
C ALA A 364 0.05 -11.10 13.74
N SER A 365 -0.32 -12.05 12.87
CA SER A 365 0.42 -13.31 12.72
C SER A 365 1.87 -13.11 12.31
N THR A 366 2.12 -12.18 11.39
CA THR A 366 3.49 -11.80 10.99
C THR A 366 4.28 -11.25 12.16
N VAL A 367 3.68 -10.32 12.92
CA VAL A 367 4.36 -9.70 14.07
C VAL A 367 4.70 -10.75 15.12
N ALA A 368 3.73 -11.58 15.50
CA ALA A 368 3.94 -12.64 16.49
C ALA A 368 4.95 -13.69 16.02
N GLY A 369 4.81 -14.18 14.78
CA GLY A 369 5.66 -15.22 14.22
C GLY A 369 7.12 -14.76 14.07
N LEU A 370 7.36 -13.66 13.36
CA LEU A 370 8.73 -13.18 13.13
C LEU A 370 9.40 -12.62 14.39
N ALA A 371 8.65 -12.00 15.30
CA ALA A 371 9.23 -11.58 16.58
C ALA A 371 9.72 -12.80 17.40
N THR A 372 8.98 -13.91 17.37
CA THR A 372 9.40 -15.14 18.07
C THR A 372 10.60 -15.80 17.40
N ALA A 373 10.60 -15.90 16.06
CA ALA A 373 11.66 -16.57 15.30
C ALA A 373 12.95 -15.74 15.15
N LEU A 374 12.84 -14.41 14.96
CA LEU A 374 13.94 -13.53 14.57
C LEU A 374 14.22 -12.40 15.58
N GLY A 375 13.27 -12.09 16.46
CA GLY A 375 13.30 -10.94 17.37
C GLY A 375 12.77 -9.64 16.76
N SER A 376 12.26 -9.65 15.54
CA SER A 376 11.64 -8.49 14.88
C SER A 376 10.45 -8.92 14.02
N GLY A 377 9.31 -8.26 14.20
CA GLY A 377 8.06 -8.53 13.47
C GLY A 377 7.97 -7.89 12.07
N ALA A 378 8.99 -7.15 11.65
CA ALA A 378 8.93 -6.30 10.45
C ALA A 378 9.47 -7.01 9.20
N MET A 379 9.22 -6.42 8.03
CA MET A 379 9.90 -6.81 6.78
C MET A 379 11.42 -6.72 6.97
N THR A 380 12.20 -7.57 6.32
CA THR A 380 13.67 -7.58 6.52
C THR A 380 14.42 -6.70 5.54
N ASN A 381 13.98 -6.63 4.29
CA ASN A 381 14.68 -5.93 3.22
C ASN A 381 13.86 -4.73 2.74
N SER A 382 14.47 -3.86 1.92
CA SER A 382 13.74 -2.79 1.23
C SER A 382 13.23 -3.28 -0.12
N MET A 383 12.13 -2.72 -0.62
CA MET A 383 11.59 -3.02 -1.94
C MET A 383 12.59 -2.69 -3.05
N LYS A 384 13.41 -1.64 -2.86
CA LYS A 384 14.50 -1.30 -3.79
C LYS A 384 15.55 -2.40 -3.83
N ASP A 385 16.05 -2.80 -2.67
CA ASP A 385 17.04 -3.88 -2.53
C ASP A 385 16.58 -5.15 -3.25
N ILE A 386 15.35 -5.54 -2.99
CA ILE A 386 14.74 -6.73 -3.60
C ILE A 386 14.64 -6.61 -5.12
N ALA A 387 14.11 -5.50 -5.62
CA ALA A 387 13.95 -5.28 -7.06
C ALA A 387 15.28 -5.25 -7.81
N GLU A 388 16.37 -4.85 -7.15
CA GLU A 388 17.71 -4.72 -7.74
C GLU A 388 18.58 -5.97 -7.60
N TYR A 389 18.43 -6.75 -6.52
CA TYR A 389 19.39 -7.81 -6.17
C TYR A 389 18.81 -9.23 -6.05
N ALA A 390 17.48 -9.39 -5.93
CA ALA A 390 16.90 -10.74 -5.89
C ALA A 390 17.07 -11.43 -7.25
N ASN A 391 17.44 -12.73 -7.25
CA ASN A 391 17.57 -13.55 -8.47
C ASN A 391 16.36 -14.48 -8.66
N SER A 392 15.69 -14.82 -7.57
CA SER A 392 14.36 -15.43 -7.56
C SER A 392 13.44 -14.79 -6.53
N MET A 393 12.14 -14.95 -6.75
CA MET A 393 11.08 -14.36 -5.93
C MET A 393 9.97 -15.40 -5.71
N LEU A 394 9.58 -15.63 -4.45
CA LEU A 394 8.41 -16.42 -4.10
C LEU A 394 7.32 -15.50 -3.56
N VAL A 395 6.23 -15.34 -4.30
CA VAL A 395 5.03 -14.61 -3.86
C VAL A 395 3.99 -15.64 -3.41
N ILE A 396 3.69 -15.71 -2.11
CA ILE A 396 2.73 -16.66 -1.55
C ILE A 396 1.63 -15.95 -0.76
N GLY A 397 0.36 -16.26 -1.06
CA GLY A 397 -0.78 -15.66 -0.38
C GLY A 397 -0.84 -14.13 -0.51
N SER A 398 -0.51 -13.60 -1.69
CA SER A 398 -0.45 -12.16 -1.96
C SER A 398 -0.78 -11.82 -3.41
N ASN A 399 -1.80 -10.98 -3.61
CA ASN A 399 -2.07 -10.33 -4.90
C ASN A 399 -1.41 -8.95 -4.95
N THR A 400 -0.10 -8.93 -5.12
CA THR A 400 0.73 -7.70 -5.03
C THR A 400 0.35 -6.65 -6.07
N THR A 401 -0.11 -7.05 -7.26
CA THR A 401 -0.47 -6.13 -8.35
C THR A 401 -1.75 -5.33 -8.11
N GLU A 402 -2.67 -5.82 -7.27
CA GLU A 402 -3.88 -5.07 -6.90
C GLU A 402 -3.72 -4.34 -5.55
N GLN A 403 -2.99 -4.96 -4.60
CA GLN A 403 -2.87 -4.46 -3.22
C GLN A 403 -1.66 -3.54 -3.02
N HIS A 404 -0.57 -3.75 -3.78
CA HIS A 404 0.66 -2.96 -3.73
C HIS A 404 1.16 -2.65 -5.16
N PRO A 405 0.34 -1.99 -6.03
CA PRO A 405 0.55 -2.05 -7.48
C PRO A 405 1.92 -1.55 -7.93
N VAL A 406 2.47 -0.51 -7.27
CA VAL A 406 3.81 0.02 -7.60
C VAL A 406 4.91 -1.01 -7.31
N PHE A 407 4.80 -1.79 -6.23
CA PHE A 407 5.73 -2.88 -5.97
C PHE A 407 5.48 -4.06 -6.92
N GLY A 408 4.21 -4.36 -7.25
CA GLY A 408 3.87 -5.32 -8.30
C GLY A 408 4.52 -4.97 -9.64
N SER A 409 4.52 -3.70 -10.05
CA SER A 409 5.23 -3.22 -11.22
C SER A 409 6.75 -3.41 -11.10
N LYS A 410 7.35 -3.19 -9.93
CA LYS A 410 8.78 -3.48 -9.71
C LYS A 410 9.11 -4.97 -9.85
N ILE A 411 8.22 -5.86 -9.41
CA ILE A 411 8.36 -7.31 -9.65
C ILE A 411 8.30 -7.61 -11.16
N ARG A 412 7.31 -7.07 -11.88
CA ARG A 412 7.23 -7.21 -13.36
C ARG A 412 8.51 -6.69 -14.03
N GLN A 413 9.03 -5.53 -13.61
CA GLN A 413 10.28 -4.97 -14.12
C GLN A 413 11.47 -5.91 -13.86
N ALA A 414 11.58 -6.49 -12.67
CA ALA A 414 12.64 -7.43 -12.35
C ALA A 414 12.60 -8.68 -13.24
N VAL A 415 11.40 -9.23 -13.47
CA VAL A 415 11.21 -10.35 -14.42
C VAL A 415 11.60 -9.93 -15.85
N LEU A 416 11.04 -8.83 -16.35
CA LEU A 416 11.21 -8.42 -17.76
C LEU A 416 12.63 -7.93 -18.09
N ARG A 417 13.30 -7.24 -17.15
CA ARG A 417 14.61 -6.59 -17.41
C ARG A 417 15.79 -7.41 -16.93
N ARG A 418 15.62 -8.18 -15.84
CA ARG A 418 16.70 -8.96 -15.21
C ARG A 418 16.49 -10.47 -15.32
N ASN A 419 15.40 -10.93 -15.93
CA ASN A 419 15.06 -12.36 -16.06
C ASN A 419 14.97 -13.08 -14.70
N VAL A 420 14.54 -12.35 -13.66
CA VAL A 420 14.32 -12.91 -12.32
C VAL A 420 13.27 -14.01 -12.39
N LYS A 421 13.52 -15.13 -11.70
CA LYS A 421 12.58 -16.26 -11.65
C LYS A 421 11.51 -16.03 -10.60
N LEU A 422 10.26 -15.93 -11.04
CA LEU A 422 9.11 -15.67 -10.17
C LEU A 422 8.30 -16.95 -9.96
N ILE A 423 8.10 -17.33 -8.71
CA ILE A 423 7.15 -18.37 -8.30
C ILE A 423 5.97 -17.69 -7.62
N VAL A 424 4.75 -18.00 -8.07
CA VAL A 424 3.51 -17.55 -7.42
C VAL A 424 2.82 -18.75 -6.80
N ALA A 425 2.54 -18.70 -5.51
CA ALA A 425 1.78 -19.70 -4.78
C ALA A 425 0.47 -19.07 -4.27
N ASP A 426 -0.59 -19.21 -5.07
CA ASP A 426 -1.90 -18.65 -4.79
C ASP A 426 -2.99 -19.55 -5.41
N PRO A 427 -4.07 -19.89 -4.69
CA PRO A 427 -5.18 -20.67 -5.25
C PRO A 427 -5.85 -19.99 -6.46
N ARG A 428 -5.78 -18.66 -6.52
CA ARG A 428 -6.34 -17.84 -7.60
C ARG A 428 -5.22 -17.48 -8.59
N GLN A 429 -5.54 -17.53 -9.88
CA GLN A 429 -4.65 -17.05 -10.94
C GLN A 429 -4.66 -15.51 -10.92
N ILE A 430 -3.81 -14.96 -10.05
CA ILE A 430 -3.58 -13.52 -9.95
C ILE A 430 -2.80 -13.02 -11.16
N ASP A 431 -2.76 -11.70 -11.32
CA ASP A 431 -2.13 -11.09 -12.47
C ASP A 431 -0.63 -11.40 -12.60
N LEU A 432 0.07 -11.54 -11.48
CA LEU A 432 1.49 -11.92 -11.48
C LEU A 432 1.75 -13.30 -12.07
N CYS A 433 0.75 -14.18 -12.17
CA CYS A 433 0.91 -15.48 -12.81
C CYS A 433 1.31 -15.35 -14.30
N GLU A 434 0.94 -14.26 -14.99
CA GLU A 434 1.38 -13.99 -16.38
C GLU A 434 2.92 -13.82 -16.49
N PHE A 435 3.57 -13.42 -15.39
CA PHE A 435 5.02 -13.22 -15.30
C PHE A 435 5.72 -14.36 -14.55
N ALA A 436 4.97 -15.30 -13.98
CA ALA A 436 5.52 -16.37 -13.16
C ALA A 436 6.20 -17.41 -14.04
N THR A 437 7.39 -17.85 -13.62
CA THR A 437 8.03 -19.06 -14.14
C THR A 437 7.26 -20.30 -13.70
N LEU A 438 6.66 -20.27 -12.51
CA LEU A 438 5.86 -21.36 -11.97
C LEU A 438 4.70 -20.81 -11.12
N HIS A 439 3.49 -21.29 -11.37
CA HIS A 439 2.31 -21.06 -10.53
C HIS A 439 1.97 -22.34 -9.78
N LEU A 440 2.10 -22.31 -8.46
CA LEU A 440 1.67 -23.36 -7.55
C LEU A 440 0.24 -23.02 -7.12
N GLN A 441 -0.75 -23.73 -7.64
CA GLN A 441 -2.17 -23.47 -7.35
C GLN A 441 -2.65 -24.36 -6.19
N GLN A 442 -2.16 -24.09 -4.98
CA GLN A 442 -2.53 -24.87 -3.79
C GLN A 442 -3.98 -24.62 -3.37
N LYS A 443 -4.59 -25.59 -2.67
CA LYS A 443 -5.89 -25.40 -2.01
C LYS A 443 -5.78 -24.40 -0.86
N PRO A 444 -6.76 -23.48 -0.66
CA PRO A 444 -6.73 -22.54 0.45
C PRO A 444 -6.56 -23.22 1.81
N GLY A 445 -5.63 -22.71 2.63
CA GLY A 445 -5.33 -23.24 3.96
C GLY A 445 -4.34 -24.42 3.99
N THR A 446 -3.72 -24.77 2.86
CA THR A 446 -2.70 -25.84 2.77
C THR A 446 -1.27 -25.30 2.65
N ASP A 447 -1.02 -24.10 3.16
CA ASP A 447 0.26 -23.39 3.03
C ASP A 447 1.41 -24.06 3.79
N ILE A 448 1.19 -24.55 5.02
CA ILE A 448 2.19 -25.31 5.79
C ILE A 448 2.63 -26.58 5.05
N PRO A 449 1.72 -27.46 4.57
CA PRO A 449 2.09 -28.60 3.74
C PRO A 449 2.95 -28.22 2.53
N LEU A 450 2.58 -27.14 1.82
CA LEU A 450 3.34 -26.68 0.66
C LEU A 450 4.77 -26.29 1.06
N ILE A 451 4.92 -25.40 2.05
CA ILE A 451 6.23 -24.87 2.46
C ILE A 451 7.11 -25.97 3.08
N ASN A 452 6.55 -26.82 3.94
CA ASN A 452 7.27 -27.95 4.52
C ASN A 452 7.64 -28.99 3.45
N GLY A 453 6.83 -29.18 2.42
CA GLY A 453 7.17 -30.03 1.27
C GLY A 453 8.39 -29.52 0.50
N LEU A 454 8.46 -28.20 0.27
CA LEU A 454 9.64 -27.59 -0.35
C LEU A 454 10.89 -27.77 0.53
N MET A 455 10.78 -27.52 1.84
CA MET A 455 11.88 -27.76 2.78
C MET A 455 12.30 -29.23 2.87
N ASN A 456 11.35 -30.17 2.79
CA ASN A 456 11.63 -31.61 2.76
C ASN A 456 12.50 -31.98 1.55
N ILE A 457 12.16 -31.47 0.36
CA ILE A 457 12.95 -31.69 -0.86
C ILE A 457 14.33 -31.03 -0.77
N ILE A 458 14.43 -29.81 -0.23
CA ILE A 458 15.71 -29.12 0.00
C ILE A 458 16.62 -29.97 0.91
N LEU A 459 16.06 -30.57 1.97
CA LEU A 459 16.78 -31.47 2.86
C LEU A 459 17.20 -32.76 2.15
N GLU A 460 16.28 -33.41 1.44
CA GLU A 460 16.52 -34.65 0.68
C GLU A 460 17.66 -34.49 -0.34
N LYS A 461 17.72 -33.34 -1.02
CA LYS A 461 18.74 -33.04 -2.04
C LYS A 461 20.03 -32.44 -1.49
N GLY A 462 20.11 -32.16 -0.20
CA GLY A 462 21.30 -31.59 0.43
C GLY A 462 21.56 -30.11 0.09
N TYR A 463 20.51 -29.33 -0.15
CA TYR A 463 20.60 -27.90 -0.51
C TYR A 463 20.56 -26.93 0.68
N VAL A 464 20.65 -27.46 1.91
CA VAL A 464 20.68 -26.65 3.14
C VAL A 464 21.96 -25.82 3.20
N ASN A 465 21.84 -24.53 3.54
CA ASN A 465 22.98 -23.69 3.84
C ASN A 465 23.53 -24.02 5.24
N THR A 466 24.32 -25.08 5.31
CA THR A 466 24.80 -25.66 6.58
C THR A 466 25.61 -24.66 7.40
N ALA A 467 26.49 -23.88 6.76
CA ALA A 467 27.28 -22.84 7.43
C ALA A 467 26.39 -21.78 8.10
N PHE A 468 25.37 -21.30 7.38
CA PHE A 468 24.43 -20.33 7.94
C PHE A 468 23.64 -20.92 9.12
N VAL A 469 23.15 -22.14 8.97
CA VAL A 469 22.36 -22.83 10.01
C VAL A 469 23.19 -22.99 11.29
N GLU A 470 24.40 -23.52 11.21
CA GLU A 470 25.26 -23.75 12.38
C GLU A 470 25.64 -22.44 13.10
N GLU A 471 26.02 -21.43 12.33
CA GLU A 471 26.50 -20.16 12.87
C GLU A 471 25.36 -19.31 13.45
N ARG A 472 24.26 -19.17 12.71
CA ARG A 472 23.25 -18.12 12.94
C ARG A 472 21.92 -18.62 13.48
N THR A 473 21.71 -19.92 13.61
CA THR A 473 20.41 -20.49 14.03
C THR A 473 20.52 -21.48 15.20
N GLU A 474 19.36 -21.92 15.70
CA GLU A 474 19.16 -22.95 16.72
C GLU A 474 17.91 -23.81 16.41
N ASN A 475 17.82 -25.01 16.98
CA ASN A 475 16.70 -25.96 16.86
C ASN A 475 16.45 -26.56 15.46
N PHE A 476 17.48 -26.64 14.61
CA PHE A 476 17.36 -27.19 13.26
C PHE A 476 17.00 -28.70 13.23
N ASP A 477 17.50 -29.47 14.19
CA ASP A 477 17.20 -30.89 14.37
C ASP A 477 15.70 -31.16 14.56
N VAL A 478 15.01 -30.29 15.31
CA VAL A 478 13.56 -30.39 15.51
C VAL A 478 12.80 -30.15 14.20
N LEU A 479 13.26 -29.20 13.37
CA LEU A 479 12.70 -29.00 12.04
C LEU A 479 12.87 -30.24 11.17
N VAL A 480 14.06 -30.84 11.13
CA VAL A 480 14.35 -32.04 10.35
C VAL A 480 13.38 -33.18 10.68
N GLU A 481 13.08 -33.43 11.96
CA GLU A 481 12.10 -34.45 12.36
C GLU A 481 10.68 -34.11 11.88
N ASN A 482 10.25 -32.86 11.99
CA ASN A 482 8.94 -32.43 11.50
C ASN A 482 8.80 -32.59 9.98
N LEU A 483 9.86 -32.29 9.21
CA LEU A 483 9.84 -32.37 7.75
C LEU A 483 9.58 -33.81 7.24
N LYS A 484 9.89 -34.85 8.02
CA LYS A 484 9.57 -36.25 7.67
C LYS A 484 8.07 -36.50 7.52
N LEU A 485 7.23 -35.64 8.10
CA LEU A 485 5.77 -35.74 8.01
C LEU A 485 5.21 -35.25 6.65
N TYR A 486 6.05 -34.63 5.81
CA TYR A 486 5.66 -33.97 4.57
C TYR A 486 6.47 -34.45 3.35
N PRO A 487 6.50 -35.77 3.05
CA PRO A 487 7.08 -36.24 1.80
C PRO A 487 6.27 -35.69 0.59
N PRO A 488 6.90 -35.47 -0.58
CA PRO A 488 6.27 -34.80 -1.71
C PRO A 488 4.93 -35.40 -2.16
N GLU A 489 4.78 -36.72 -2.14
CA GLU A 489 3.55 -37.40 -2.54
C GLU A 489 2.38 -37.13 -1.58
N LYS A 490 2.69 -37.00 -0.28
CA LYS A 490 1.68 -36.64 0.72
C LYS A 490 1.31 -35.16 0.59
N VAL A 491 2.31 -34.30 0.39
CA VAL A 491 2.08 -32.86 0.16
C VAL A 491 1.18 -32.65 -1.05
N SER A 492 1.47 -33.32 -2.16
CA SER A 492 0.67 -33.24 -3.38
C SER A 492 -0.80 -33.62 -3.18
N LYS A 493 -1.08 -34.66 -2.39
CA LYS A 493 -2.46 -35.05 -2.04
C LYS A 493 -3.20 -33.99 -1.22
N ILE A 494 -2.50 -33.34 -0.29
CA ILE A 494 -3.10 -32.32 0.59
C ILE A 494 -3.32 -31.02 -0.18
N THR A 495 -2.28 -30.51 -0.84
CA THR A 495 -2.29 -29.19 -1.48
C THR A 495 -2.97 -29.19 -2.84
N GLY A 496 -3.02 -30.34 -3.53
CA GLY A 496 -3.41 -30.42 -4.94
C GLY A 496 -2.29 -30.04 -5.93
N VAL A 497 -1.11 -29.62 -5.44
CA VAL A 497 0.03 -29.25 -6.29
C VAL A 497 0.74 -30.53 -6.76
N PRO A 498 1.00 -30.72 -8.07
CA PRO A 498 1.72 -31.88 -8.57
C PRO A 498 3.13 -32.02 -7.98
N VAL A 499 3.57 -33.26 -7.71
CA VAL A 499 4.91 -33.56 -7.18
C VAL A 499 6.02 -32.94 -8.05
N ASP A 500 5.89 -33.02 -9.36
CA ASP A 500 6.88 -32.48 -10.31
C ASP A 500 7.04 -30.96 -10.16
N GLN A 501 5.95 -30.23 -9.88
CA GLN A 501 6.00 -28.80 -9.62
C GLN A 501 6.68 -28.47 -8.28
N LEU A 502 6.58 -29.34 -7.26
CA LEU A 502 7.29 -29.15 -6.00
C LEU A 502 8.81 -29.23 -6.21
N TYR A 503 9.27 -30.24 -6.96
CA TYR A 503 10.69 -30.35 -7.33
C TYR A 503 11.15 -29.18 -8.21
N GLN A 504 10.35 -28.80 -9.21
CA GLN A 504 10.64 -27.65 -10.07
C GLN A 504 10.75 -26.34 -9.27
N ALA A 505 9.88 -26.14 -8.27
CA ALA A 505 9.96 -24.97 -7.40
C ALA A 505 11.28 -24.94 -6.63
N VAL A 506 11.69 -26.06 -6.01
CA VAL A 506 12.97 -26.13 -5.30
C VAL A 506 14.16 -25.90 -6.23
N GLU A 507 14.13 -26.46 -7.43
CA GLU A 507 15.16 -26.24 -8.44
C GLU A 507 15.32 -24.75 -8.78
N ILE A 508 14.20 -24.07 -9.07
CA ILE A 508 14.18 -22.63 -9.34
C ILE A 508 14.79 -21.85 -8.16
N ILE A 509 14.37 -22.17 -6.93
CA ILE A 509 14.80 -21.46 -5.72
C ILE A 509 16.31 -21.60 -5.50
N VAL A 510 16.84 -22.83 -5.59
CA VAL A 510 18.24 -23.11 -5.27
C VAL A 510 19.18 -22.63 -6.37
N GLN A 511 18.82 -22.79 -7.64
CA GLN A 511 19.66 -22.36 -8.77
C GLN A 511 19.70 -20.82 -8.93
N ASN A 512 18.77 -20.10 -8.31
CA ASN A 512 18.62 -18.64 -8.48
C ASN A 512 18.66 -17.92 -7.13
N ALA A 513 19.63 -18.25 -6.27
CA ALA A 513 19.89 -17.54 -5.02
C ALA A 513 20.52 -16.14 -5.28
N PRO A 514 20.26 -15.13 -4.42
CA PRO A 514 19.36 -15.16 -3.28
C PRO A 514 17.88 -15.09 -3.70
N MET A 515 17.02 -15.70 -2.88
CA MET A 515 15.58 -15.64 -3.03
C MET A 515 14.96 -14.69 -2.01
N ALA A 516 14.08 -13.80 -2.46
CA ALA A 516 13.19 -13.05 -1.58
C ALA A 516 11.79 -13.71 -1.53
N VAL A 517 11.22 -13.86 -0.34
CA VAL A 517 9.83 -14.33 -0.17
C VAL A 517 8.90 -13.20 0.27
N PHE A 518 7.70 -13.15 -0.32
CA PHE A 518 6.68 -12.14 -0.05
C PHE A 518 5.37 -12.81 0.32
N TRP A 519 4.67 -12.22 1.27
CA TRP A 519 3.31 -12.65 1.57
C TRP A 519 2.44 -11.52 2.09
N ALA A 520 1.14 -11.77 2.09
CA ALA A 520 0.15 -10.93 2.72
C ALA A 520 -0.92 -11.80 3.37
N MET A 521 -2.18 -11.56 3.03
CA MET A 521 -3.33 -12.05 3.78
C MET A 521 -3.63 -13.53 3.56
N GLY A 522 -3.17 -14.13 2.46
CA GLY A 522 -3.31 -15.57 2.22
C GLY A 522 -2.38 -16.43 3.09
N ILE A 523 -1.50 -15.79 3.88
CA ILE A 523 -0.68 -16.46 4.89
C ILE A 523 -1.17 -16.12 6.29
N THR A 524 -1.56 -14.87 6.53
CA THR A 524 -1.84 -14.39 7.89
C THR A 524 -3.27 -14.62 8.35
N GLN A 525 -4.28 -14.51 7.48
CA GLN A 525 -5.71 -14.56 7.85
C GLN A 525 -6.26 -16.00 7.86
N HIS A 526 -5.58 -16.86 8.63
CA HIS A 526 -5.89 -18.27 8.86
C HIS A 526 -5.83 -18.57 10.36
N THR A 527 -6.53 -19.60 10.81
CA THR A 527 -6.39 -20.12 12.19
C THR A 527 -4.98 -20.63 12.52
N THR A 528 -4.16 -20.86 11.49
CA THR A 528 -2.75 -21.27 11.56
C THR A 528 -1.79 -20.17 11.09
N GLY A 529 -2.24 -18.91 11.01
CA GLY A 529 -1.48 -17.83 10.39
C GLY A 529 -0.08 -17.60 11.00
N VAL A 530 0.08 -17.75 12.32
CA VAL A 530 1.40 -17.65 12.97
C VAL A 530 2.32 -18.80 12.54
N HIS A 531 1.77 -20.01 12.40
CA HIS A 531 2.51 -21.19 11.99
C HIS A 531 2.92 -21.13 10.51
N ASN A 532 2.06 -20.57 9.64
CA ASN A 532 2.44 -20.29 8.26
C ASN A 532 3.66 -19.36 8.19
N VAL A 533 3.72 -18.34 9.06
CA VAL A 533 4.87 -17.41 9.14
C VAL A 533 6.12 -18.11 9.65
N PHE A 534 6.01 -19.03 10.62
CA PHE A 534 7.15 -19.84 11.05
C PHE A 534 7.72 -20.67 9.89
N ALA A 535 6.86 -21.36 9.14
CA ALA A 535 7.31 -22.18 8.01
C ALA A 535 8.09 -21.34 6.96
N LEU A 536 7.65 -20.11 6.68
CA LEU A 536 8.36 -19.20 5.76
C LEU A 536 9.69 -18.70 6.32
N ALA A 537 9.73 -18.39 7.62
CA ALA A 537 10.97 -17.98 8.28
C ALA A 537 11.99 -19.14 8.29
N ASP A 538 11.53 -20.35 8.61
CA ASP A 538 12.32 -21.58 8.60
C ASP A 538 12.89 -21.85 7.20
N LEU A 539 12.06 -21.74 6.15
CA LEU A 539 12.52 -21.89 4.76
C LEU A 539 13.67 -20.92 4.43
N GLN A 540 13.53 -19.65 4.80
CA GLN A 540 14.57 -18.64 4.53
C GLN A 540 15.83 -18.83 5.38
N MET A 541 15.70 -19.32 6.62
CA MET A 541 16.84 -19.63 7.49
C MET A 541 17.60 -20.85 6.96
N MET A 542 16.88 -21.88 6.49
CA MET A 542 17.45 -23.09 5.88
C MET A 542 18.26 -22.77 4.62
N LEU A 543 17.84 -21.76 3.85
CA LEU A 543 18.54 -21.29 2.65
C LEU A 543 19.62 -20.23 2.92
N GLY A 544 19.65 -19.66 4.14
CA GLY A 544 20.61 -18.62 4.52
C GLY A 544 20.37 -17.25 3.87
N ASN A 545 19.12 -16.90 3.59
CA ASN A 545 18.74 -15.70 2.85
C ASN A 545 18.55 -14.44 3.73
N PHE A 546 19.05 -14.41 4.97
CA PHE A 546 18.88 -13.28 5.89
C PHE A 546 20.12 -12.40 6.03
N GLY A 547 19.90 -11.09 6.12
CA GLY A 547 20.99 -10.11 6.29
C GLY A 547 21.82 -9.94 5.03
N ILE A 548 21.26 -10.25 3.86
CA ILE A 548 21.88 -10.13 2.54
C ILE A 548 20.99 -9.34 1.58
N PRO A 549 21.56 -8.66 0.58
CA PRO A 549 20.81 -8.04 -0.50
C PRO A 549 19.96 -9.05 -1.29
N GLY A 550 18.74 -8.67 -1.69
CA GLY A 550 17.88 -9.48 -2.55
C GLY A 550 17.24 -10.70 -1.89
N GLY A 551 17.40 -10.88 -0.58
CA GLY A 551 16.86 -12.01 0.19
C GLY A 551 15.70 -11.64 1.11
N GLY A 552 15.59 -12.44 2.18
CA GLY A 552 14.80 -12.12 3.36
C GLY A 552 13.33 -12.50 3.28
N VAL A 553 12.63 -12.15 4.36
CA VAL A 553 11.19 -12.34 4.55
C VAL A 553 10.48 -11.00 4.49
N ASN A 554 9.54 -10.89 3.56
CA ASN A 554 8.99 -9.60 3.14
C ASN A 554 7.45 -9.57 3.21
N PRO A 555 6.87 -9.52 4.43
CA PRO A 555 5.43 -9.31 4.62
C PRO A 555 5.01 -7.95 4.06
N LEU A 556 4.14 -7.97 3.04
CA LEU A 556 3.63 -6.78 2.37
C LEU A 556 2.45 -6.19 3.15
N ARG A 557 2.77 -5.24 4.03
CA ARG A 557 1.85 -4.56 4.92
C ARG A 557 0.72 -3.85 4.15
N GLY A 558 -0.52 -4.00 4.63
CA GLY A 558 -1.73 -3.53 3.93
C GLY A 558 -1.94 -2.02 3.90
N GLN A 559 -2.33 -1.40 5.02
CA GLN A 559 -2.61 0.04 5.11
C GLN A 559 -1.31 0.87 5.17
N ASN A 560 -1.37 2.14 4.74
CA ASN A 560 -0.22 3.05 4.57
C ASN A 560 0.71 3.14 5.78
N ASN A 561 0.15 3.16 6.99
CA ASN A 561 0.91 3.34 8.21
C ASN A 561 0.74 2.19 9.22
N VAL A 562 0.40 0.98 8.76
CA VAL A 562 0.20 -0.16 9.69
C VAL A 562 1.49 -0.54 10.40
N GLN A 563 2.64 -0.37 9.74
CA GLN A 563 3.95 -0.54 10.36
C GLN A 563 4.12 0.51 11.46
N GLY A 564 3.86 1.79 11.15
CA GLY A 564 3.97 2.88 12.11
C GLY A 564 3.04 2.78 13.30
N ALA A 565 1.76 2.43 13.11
CA ALA A 565 0.82 2.21 14.20
C ALA A 565 1.29 1.10 15.16
N CYS A 566 1.83 -0.01 14.63
CA CYS A 566 2.48 -1.05 15.44
C CYS A 566 3.74 -0.50 16.15
N ASP A 567 4.58 0.28 15.46
CA ASP A 567 5.80 0.86 16.00
C ASP A 567 5.50 1.84 17.14
N MET A 568 4.37 2.55 17.09
CA MET A 568 3.91 3.49 18.12
C MET A 568 3.16 2.81 19.27
N GLY A 569 3.16 1.47 19.31
CA GLY A 569 2.61 0.71 20.41
C GLY A 569 1.09 0.67 20.43
N CYS A 570 0.39 0.86 19.31
CA CYS A 570 -1.07 0.62 19.22
C CYS A 570 -1.43 -0.88 19.29
N LEU A 571 -0.74 -1.63 20.15
CA LEU A 571 -0.86 -3.06 20.34
C LEU A 571 -1.01 -3.35 21.83
N VAL A 572 -1.75 -4.39 22.15
CA VAL A 572 -2.17 -4.72 23.51
C VAL A 572 -1.06 -5.12 24.48
N ASN A 573 0.12 -5.48 23.96
CA ASN A 573 1.21 -6.10 24.72
C ASN A 573 2.53 -5.31 24.69
N VAL A 574 2.60 -4.19 23.96
CA VAL A 574 3.84 -3.40 23.84
C VAL A 574 3.59 -1.89 23.86
N TYR A 575 4.52 -1.17 24.45
CA TYR A 575 4.75 0.27 24.26
C TYR A 575 5.45 0.53 22.91
N PRO A 576 5.61 1.82 22.48
CA PRO A 576 6.37 2.17 21.28
C PRO A 576 7.72 1.46 21.17
N GLY A 577 8.11 1.05 19.96
CA GLY A 577 9.34 0.30 19.70
C GLY A 577 9.30 -1.16 20.13
N TYR A 578 8.12 -1.77 20.21
CA TYR A 578 7.91 -3.17 20.59
C TYR A 578 8.41 -3.52 22.01
N GLN A 579 8.34 -2.56 22.92
CA GLN A 579 8.80 -2.72 24.29
C GLN A 579 7.68 -3.32 25.15
N ALA A 580 7.85 -4.55 25.63
CA ALA A 580 6.79 -5.30 26.31
C ALA A 580 6.22 -4.57 27.54
N VAL A 581 4.89 -4.52 27.68
CA VAL A 581 4.22 -3.93 28.87
C VAL A 581 4.46 -4.75 30.15
N THR A 582 4.73 -6.04 29.97
CA THR A 582 5.07 -6.98 31.06
C THR A 582 6.51 -6.80 31.55
N ALA A 583 7.39 -6.17 30.76
CA ALA A 583 8.78 -5.95 31.14
C ALA A 583 8.88 -4.74 32.09
N GLU A 584 9.34 -4.98 33.32
CA GLU A 584 9.45 -3.95 34.35
C GLU A 584 10.31 -2.75 33.92
N ALA A 585 11.43 -2.99 33.25
CA ALA A 585 12.32 -1.92 32.77
C ALA A 585 11.61 -1.00 31.75
N SER A 586 10.82 -1.59 30.85
CA SER A 586 10.02 -0.83 29.89
C SER A 586 8.93 -0.04 30.61
N ARG A 587 8.18 -0.69 31.51
CA ARG A 587 7.11 -0.05 32.28
C ARG A 587 7.63 1.14 33.08
N ARG A 588 8.70 0.97 33.88
CA ARG A 588 9.30 2.06 34.68
C ARG A 588 9.71 3.25 33.81
N LYS A 589 10.33 3.00 32.65
CA LYS A 589 10.71 4.08 31.72
C LYS A 589 9.50 4.92 31.30
N PHE A 590 8.38 4.28 30.94
CA PHE A 590 7.17 5.01 30.53
C PHE A 590 6.43 5.63 31.73
N GLU A 591 6.48 5.03 32.92
CA GLU A 591 5.95 5.62 34.16
C GLU A 591 6.71 6.90 34.54
N GLU A 592 8.04 6.90 34.44
CA GLU A 592 8.89 8.08 34.64
C GLU A 592 8.64 9.16 33.59
N ALA A 593 8.45 8.76 32.34
CA ALA A 593 8.19 9.69 31.25
C ALA A 593 6.79 10.32 31.34
N TRP A 594 5.76 9.53 31.65
CA TRP A 594 4.36 9.97 31.63
C TRP A 594 3.80 10.34 33.01
N GLY A 595 4.57 10.16 34.09
CA GLY A 595 4.22 10.62 35.43
C GLY A 595 3.04 9.89 36.04
N THR A 596 2.79 8.62 35.72
CA THR A 596 1.73 7.83 36.35
C THR A 596 2.03 6.34 36.28
N ASN A 597 1.40 5.54 37.13
CA ASN A 597 1.55 4.08 37.13
C ASN A 597 0.81 3.46 35.94
N LEU A 598 1.43 2.46 35.32
CA LEU A 598 0.90 1.78 34.13
C LEU A 598 0.61 0.31 34.42
N SER A 599 -0.35 -0.27 33.70
CA SER A 599 -0.71 -1.68 33.85
C SER A 599 0.39 -2.61 33.33
N ASP A 600 0.67 -3.67 34.08
CA ASP A 600 1.59 -4.75 33.71
C ASP A 600 0.92 -5.91 32.96
N LYS A 601 -0.40 -5.84 32.75
CA LYS A 601 -1.20 -6.86 32.09
C LYS A 601 -1.35 -6.60 30.60
N ILE A 602 -1.33 -7.65 29.81
CA ILE A 602 -1.67 -7.57 28.37
C ILE A 602 -3.16 -7.22 28.25
N GLY A 603 -3.48 -6.28 27.35
CA GLY A 603 -4.86 -5.90 27.05
C GLY A 603 -5.60 -6.88 26.15
N LYS A 604 -6.90 -6.63 25.97
CA LYS A 604 -7.76 -7.36 25.02
C LYS A 604 -7.54 -6.86 23.59
N THR A 605 -7.48 -7.79 22.64
CA THR A 605 -7.37 -7.49 21.20
C THR A 605 -8.69 -6.96 20.64
N VAL A 606 -8.73 -6.33 19.45
CA VAL A 606 -10.01 -5.84 18.87
C VAL A 606 -11.04 -6.97 18.70
N THR A 607 -10.57 -8.18 18.37
CA THR A 607 -11.38 -9.41 18.28
C THR A 607 -11.88 -9.94 19.62
N GLU A 608 -11.49 -9.31 20.74
CA GLU A 608 -11.96 -9.58 22.10
C GLU A 608 -12.65 -8.35 22.72
N ILE A 609 -12.24 -7.13 22.35
CA ILE A 609 -12.81 -5.86 22.82
C ILE A 609 -14.27 -5.73 22.36
N ILE A 610 -14.53 -5.92 21.06
CA ILE A 610 -15.89 -5.74 20.51
C ILE A 610 -16.83 -6.84 21.02
N PRO A 611 -16.50 -8.15 20.92
CA PRO A 611 -17.33 -9.20 21.52
C PRO A 611 -17.49 -9.08 23.04
N GLY A 612 -16.48 -8.51 23.72
CA GLY A 612 -16.50 -8.25 25.15
C GLY A 612 -17.65 -7.34 25.62
N VAL A 613 -18.33 -6.64 24.71
CA VAL A 613 -19.56 -5.89 25.00
C VAL A 613 -20.67 -6.82 25.50
N LEU A 614 -20.90 -7.93 24.80
CA LEU A 614 -21.93 -8.90 25.17
C LEU A 614 -21.57 -9.67 26.44
N GLU A 615 -20.28 -9.80 26.74
CA GLU A 615 -19.77 -10.33 28.00
C GLU A 615 -19.87 -9.32 29.17
N GLY A 616 -20.23 -8.06 28.88
CA GLY A 616 -20.28 -6.98 29.86
C GLY A 616 -18.91 -6.46 30.31
N THR A 617 -17.84 -6.86 29.63
CA THR A 617 -16.46 -6.45 29.95
C THR A 617 -16.02 -5.18 29.23
N THR A 618 -16.66 -4.84 28.10
CA THR A 618 -16.46 -3.58 27.37
C THR A 618 -17.72 -2.73 27.48
N LYS A 619 -17.57 -1.47 27.88
CA LYS A 619 -18.66 -0.52 28.12
C LYS A 619 -18.55 0.74 27.27
N ALA A 620 -17.34 1.16 26.93
CA ALA A 620 -17.13 2.28 26.02
C ALA A 620 -16.09 1.97 24.95
N LEU A 621 -16.28 2.53 23.76
CA LEU A 621 -15.28 2.55 22.69
C LEU A 621 -14.93 3.98 22.28
N TYR A 622 -13.64 4.22 22.08
CA TYR A 622 -13.14 5.36 21.32
C TYR A 622 -12.39 4.86 20.09
N VAL A 623 -12.97 5.10 18.92
CA VAL A 623 -12.42 4.65 17.63
C VAL A 623 -11.94 5.86 16.83
N LEU A 624 -10.68 5.83 16.44
CA LEU A 624 -10.09 6.76 15.49
C LEU A 624 -10.00 6.05 14.13
N GLY A 625 -10.59 6.60 13.08
CA GLY A 625 -10.32 6.27 11.67
C GLY A 625 -10.43 4.79 11.26
N GLU A 626 -11.30 4.02 11.92
CA GLU A 626 -11.58 2.60 11.65
C GLU A 626 -13.09 2.36 11.51
N ASN A 627 -13.46 1.30 10.80
CA ASN A 627 -14.85 0.99 10.46
C ASN A 627 -15.19 -0.49 10.75
N PRO A 628 -15.19 -0.91 12.04
CA PRO A 628 -15.39 -2.30 12.43
C PRO A 628 -16.70 -2.90 11.90
N ALA A 629 -17.76 -2.10 11.74
CA ALA A 629 -19.04 -2.56 11.18
C ALA A 629 -18.91 -3.13 9.75
N MET A 630 -17.85 -2.78 9.01
CA MET A 630 -17.60 -3.30 7.67
C MET A 630 -16.47 -4.34 7.62
N THR A 631 -15.46 -4.19 8.48
CA THR A 631 -14.14 -4.78 8.24
C THR A 631 -13.85 -6.01 9.07
N ASP A 632 -14.59 -6.20 10.15
CA ASP A 632 -14.46 -7.32 11.06
C ASP A 632 -15.24 -8.54 10.52
N PRO A 633 -14.81 -9.77 10.86
CA PRO A 633 -15.48 -10.99 10.41
C PRO A 633 -16.84 -11.15 11.09
N ASP A 634 -17.75 -11.91 10.48
CA ASP A 634 -19.10 -12.14 11.01
C ASP A 634 -19.80 -10.81 11.32
N SER A 635 -20.05 -10.02 10.26
CA SER A 635 -20.58 -8.65 10.41
C SER A 635 -21.88 -8.60 11.20
N ASN A 636 -22.73 -9.65 11.15
CA ASN A 636 -23.94 -9.75 11.95
C ASN A 636 -23.64 -9.74 13.46
N HIS A 637 -22.64 -10.51 13.90
CA HIS A 637 -22.22 -10.53 15.30
C HIS A 637 -21.64 -9.18 15.75
N ILE A 638 -20.82 -8.56 14.90
CA ILE A 638 -20.22 -7.25 15.20
C ILE A 638 -21.29 -6.16 15.31
N HIS A 639 -22.27 -6.15 14.41
CA HIS A 639 -23.40 -5.22 14.48
C HIS A 639 -24.17 -5.40 15.79
N HIS A 640 -24.45 -6.63 16.19
CA HIS A 640 -25.12 -6.90 17.46
C HIS A 640 -24.31 -6.40 18.67
N CYS A 641 -22.98 -6.60 18.67
CA CYS A 641 -22.12 -6.05 19.73
C CYS A 641 -22.18 -4.52 19.77
N LEU A 642 -22.13 -3.86 18.61
CA LEU A 642 -22.17 -2.39 18.53
C LEU A 642 -23.53 -1.81 18.91
N GLU A 643 -24.64 -2.52 18.66
CA GLU A 643 -25.99 -2.17 19.12
C GLU A 643 -26.07 -2.10 20.66
N GLU A 644 -25.47 -3.08 21.34
CA GLU A 644 -25.51 -3.23 22.80
C GLU A 644 -24.46 -2.38 23.57
N LEU A 645 -23.47 -1.81 22.89
CA LEU A 645 -22.37 -1.05 23.51
C LEU A 645 -22.84 0.25 24.19
N ASP A 646 -22.67 0.42 25.51
CA ASP A 646 -23.21 1.57 26.29
C ASP A 646 -22.77 2.97 25.78
N PHE A 647 -21.54 3.12 25.27
CA PHE A 647 -21.05 4.41 24.77
C PHE A 647 -20.02 4.27 23.65
N PHE A 648 -20.15 5.06 22.58
CA PHE A 648 -19.26 4.99 21.42
C PHE A 648 -18.92 6.39 20.86
N VAL A 649 -17.64 6.75 20.91
CA VAL A 649 -17.07 7.91 20.20
C VAL A 649 -16.38 7.44 18.92
N LEU A 650 -16.79 7.98 17.79
CA LEU A 650 -16.16 7.75 16.50
C LEU A 650 -15.55 9.05 15.98
N GLN A 651 -14.22 9.07 15.83
CA GLN A 651 -13.48 10.14 15.18
C GLN A 651 -13.11 9.68 13.78
N ASP A 652 -13.72 10.29 12.77
CA ASP A 652 -13.56 9.91 11.37
C ASP A 652 -13.69 11.17 10.49
N ILE A 653 -13.43 11.00 9.21
CA ILE A 653 -13.53 12.07 8.21
C ILE A 653 -14.85 12.00 7.41
N PHE A 654 -15.58 10.88 7.51
CA PHE A 654 -16.89 10.67 6.91
C PHE A 654 -17.85 9.99 7.90
N PRO A 655 -19.17 10.14 7.73
CA PRO A 655 -20.12 9.16 8.26
C PRO A 655 -19.83 7.81 7.59
N THR A 656 -19.45 6.82 8.40
CA THR A 656 -19.20 5.44 7.97
C THR A 656 -20.32 4.52 8.44
N GLU A 657 -20.30 3.25 8.03
CA GLU A 657 -21.25 2.24 8.49
C GLU A 657 -21.19 2.07 10.03
N SER A 658 -20.02 2.28 10.64
CA SER A 658 -19.87 2.30 12.11
C SER A 658 -20.53 3.51 12.77
N SER A 659 -20.73 4.62 12.05
CA SER A 659 -21.37 5.83 12.60
C SER A 659 -22.83 5.61 13.01
N VAL A 660 -23.50 4.60 12.45
CA VAL A 660 -24.88 4.23 12.82
C VAL A 660 -24.97 3.90 14.30
N TYR A 661 -23.93 3.29 14.87
CA TYR A 661 -23.87 2.85 16.26
C TYR A 661 -23.23 3.88 17.20
N ALA A 662 -22.58 4.90 16.65
CA ALA A 662 -21.88 5.93 17.42
C ALA A 662 -22.84 6.89 18.13
N ASP A 663 -22.41 7.35 19.30
CA ASP A 663 -23.12 8.37 20.09
C ASP A 663 -22.53 9.77 19.89
N ILE A 664 -21.25 9.84 19.49
CA ILE A 664 -20.54 11.09 19.14
C ILE A 664 -19.72 10.87 17.87
N LEU A 665 -19.80 11.84 16.95
CA LEU A 665 -18.94 11.94 15.78
C LEU A 665 -18.05 13.16 15.88
N LEU A 666 -16.74 12.95 15.76
CA LEU A 666 -15.73 14.00 15.81
C LEU A 666 -15.03 14.11 14.45
N PRO A 667 -15.16 15.25 13.73
CA PRO A 667 -14.57 15.43 12.41
C PRO A 667 -13.05 15.58 12.48
N GLY A 668 -12.33 14.53 12.09
CA GLY A 668 -10.90 14.55 11.84
C GLY A 668 -10.55 15.13 10.47
N VAL A 669 -9.27 15.10 10.11
CA VAL A 669 -8.78 15.63 8.82
C VAL A 669 -8.07 14.56 7.99
N SER A 670 -8.09 14.71 6.67
CA SER A 670 -7.43 13.79 5.75
C SER A 670 -5.92 14.07 5.66
N PHE A 671 -5.18 13.19 4.96
CA PHE A 671 -3.73 13.30 4.80
C PHE A 671 -3.26 14.59 4.09
N VAL A 672 -4.13 15.26 3.32
CA VAL A 672 -3.78 16.51 2.63
C VAL A 672 -3.96 17.75 3.52
N GLU A 673 -4.58 17.59 4.67
CA GLU A 673 -4.92 18.64 5.63
C GLU A 673 -4.03 18.61 6.88
N LYS A 674 -3.07 17.66 6.96
CA LYS A 674 -2.24 17.44 8.15
C LYS A 674 -0.76 17.27 7.83
N THR A 675 0.06 17.48 8.85
CA THR A 675 1.51 17.24 8.82
C THR A 675 1.88 16.21 9.88
N GLY A 676 2.74 15.26 9.51
CA GLY A 676 3.22 14.20 10.39
C GLY A 676 4.05 13.20 9.62
N THR A 677 4.08 11.95 10.06
CA THR A 677 4.85 10.89 9.39
C THR A 677 4.06 9.61 9.18
N PHE A 678 4.33 8.93 8.06
CA PHE A 678 3.95 7.55 7.83
C PHE A 678 5.19 6.67 7.78
N THR A 679 5.05 5.43 8.25
CA THR A 679 6.03 4.35 8.18
C THR A 679 5.46 3.25 7.30
N ASN A 680 6.09 3.01 6.15
CA ASN A 680 5.60 2.06 5.16
C ASN A 680 6.03 0.60 5.45
N THR A 681 5.69 -0.33 4.56
CA THR A 681 5.98 -1.77 4.69
C THR A 681 7.46 -2.10 4.83
N GLU A 682 8.36 -1.30 4.26
CA GLU A 682 9.82 -1.49 4.34
C GLU A 682 10.44 -0.68 5.49
N ARG A 683 9.63 -0.29 6.48
CA ARG A 683 10.03 0.47 7.68
C ARG A 683 10.53 1.88 7.37
N ARG A 684 10.28 2.39 6.16
CA ARG A 684 10.69 3.73 5.76
C ARG A 684 9.72 4.75 6.35
N VAL A 685 10.25 5.63 7.17
CA VAL A 685 9.57 6.79 7.72
C VAL A 685 9.64 7.93 6.70
N GLN A 686 8.48 8.52 6.38
CA GLN A 686 8.31 9.54 5.35
C GLN A 686 7.39 10.65 5.85
N MET A 687 7.70 11.90 5.46
CA MET A 687 6.85 13.04 5.77
C MET A 687 5.51 12.97 5.04
N VAL A 688 4.46 13.36 5.77
CA VAL A 688 3.16 13.78 5.26
C VAL A 688 3.08 15.29 5.49
N ARG A 689 2.74 16.05 4.44
CA ARG A 689 2.73 17.51 4.49
C ARG A 689 1.35 18.05 4.18
N GLN A 690 0.91 18.99 5.00
CA GLN A 690 -0.33 19.71 4.80
C GLN A 690 -0.27 20.54 3.51
N ALA A 691 -1.24 20.33 2.63
CA ALA A 691 -1.36 21.03 1.36
C ALA A 691 -2.49 22.06 1.34
N ILE A 692 -3.59 21.76 2.05
CA ILE A 692 -4.78 22.63 2.15
C ILE A 692 -5.19 22.84 3.61
N SER A 693 -6.06 23.81 3.86
CA SER A 693 -6.66 24.03 5.17
C SER A 693 -7.69 22.94 5.52
N PRO A 694 -7.90 22.62 6.80
CA PRO A 694 -8.98 21.74 7.23
C PRO A 694 -10.35 22.14 6.64
N ARG A 695 -11.21 21.15 6.37
CA ARG A 695 -12.57 21.38 5.86
C ARG A 695 -13.55 21.73 6.97
N GLY A 696 -14.24 22.86 6.80
CA GLY A 696 -15.18 23.40 7.77
C GLY A 696 -14.50 23.65 9.11
N GLU A 697 -15.06 23.09 10.18
CA GLU A 697 -14.53 23.17 11.55
C GLU A 697 -13.79 21.89 11.97
N ALA A 698 -13.45 20.99 11.02
CA ALA A 698 -12.67 19.80 11.31
C ALA A 698 -11.30 20.15 11.92
N ARG A 699 -10.81 19.32 12.84
CA ARG A 699 -9.56 19.56 13.59
C ARG A 699 -8.56 18.43 13.36
N GLN A 700 -7.28 18.74 13.58
CA GLN A 700 -6.22 17.74 13.49
C GLN A 700 -6.48 16.61 14.50
N ASP A 701 -6.31 15.35 14.09
CA ASP A 701 -6.68 14.21 14.94
C ASP A 701 -5.90 14.15 16.26
N TRP A 702 -4.63 14.58 16.22
CA TRP A 702 -3.79 14.69 17.42
C TRP A 702 -4.28 15.77 18.40
N GLN A 703 -4.87 16.86 17.89
CA GLN A 703 -5.45 17.92 18.73
C GLN A 703 -6.72 17.44 19.41
N ILE A 704 -7.60 16.75 18.68
CA ILE A 704 -8.84 16.18 19.23
C ILE A 704 -8.50 15.21 20.37
N THR A 705 -7.56 14.28 20.13
CA THR A 705 -7.10 13.31 21.13
C THR A 705 -6.51 14.02 22.36
N SER A 706 -5.69 15.05 22.15
CA SER A 706 -5.08 15.83 23.23
C SER A 706 -6.09 16.61 24.06
N ASP A 707 -7.13 17.15 23.42
CA ASP A 707 -8.19 17.89 24.10
C ASP A 707 -9.05 16.96 24.98
N ILE A 708 -9.43 15.79 24.46
CA ILE A 708 -10.14 14.77 25.25
C ILE A 708 -9.26 14.31 26.42
N ALA A 709 -7.97 14.05 26.17
CA ALA A 709 -7.02 13.67 27.22
C ALA A 709 -6.99 14.71 28.35
N ARG A 710 -6.81 15.99 28.02
CA ARG A 710 -6.76 17.08 29.01
C ARG A 710 -8.06 17.19 29.82
N ARG A 711 -9.22 17.04 29.17
CA ARG A 711 -10.54 17.08 29.84
C ARG A 711 -10.74 15.89 30.77
N VAL A 712 -10.41 14.68 30.34
CA VAL A 712 -10.50 13.47 31.19
C VAL A 712 -9.55 13.59 32.40
N ILE A 713 -8.34 14.13 32.21
CA ILE A 713 -7.40 14.39 33.31
C ILE A 713 -7.98 15.43 34.29
N ALA A 714 -8.58 16.50 33.78
CA ALA A 714 -9.18 17.56 34.61
C ALA A 714 -10.38 17.07 35.45
N LEU A 715 -11.13 16.08 34.94
CA LEU A 715 -12.20 15.40 35.69
C LEU A 715 -11.68 14.51 36.82
N GLY A 716 -10.38 14.20 36.85
CA GLY A 716 -9.74 13.41 37.90
C GLY A 716 -9.82 11.89 37.67
N GLY A 717 -9.87 11.12 38.76
CA GLY A 717 -9.89 9.65 38.77
C GLY A 717 -8.51 8.98 38.62
N ARG A 718 -7.55 9.63 37.93
CA ARG A 718 -6.14 9.18 37.87
C ARG A 718 -5.19 10.36 38.13
N ARG A 719 -4.17 10.13 38.94
CA ARG A 719 -3.14 11.14 39.24
C ARG A 719 -2.01 11.06 38.22
N ILE A 720 -1.68 12.21 37.62
CA ILE A 720 -0.56 12.38 36.70
C ILE A 720 0.38 13.44 37.30
N TYR A 721 1.60 13.04 37.60
CA TYR A 721 2.65 13.90 38.11
C TYR A 721 3.33 14.64 36.96
N PRO A 722 3.72 15.90 37.15
CA PRO A 722 4.43 16.66 36.13
C PRO A 722 5.83 16.06 35.90
N THR A 723 6.06 15.59 34.68
CA THR A 723 7.33 15.10 34.14
C THR A 723 7.54 15.72 32.75
N PRO A 724 8.73 15.62 32.13
CA PRO A 724 8.97 16.23 30.82
C PRO A 724 7.98 15.81 29.73
N TRP A 725 7.43 14.59 29.82
CA TRP A 725 6.51 14.02 28.83
C TRP A 725 5.13 13.67 29.40
N SER A 726 4.75 14.15 30.60
CA SER A 726 3.40 13.90 31.13
C SER A 726 2.32 14.76 30.48
N GLY A 727 2.71 15.87 29.85
CA GLY A 727 1.80 16.87 29.28
C GLY A 727 1.17 16.46 27.93
N TRP A 728 0.12 17.20 27.57
CA TRP A 728 -0.67 17.03 26.34
C TRP A 728 -0.82 18.34 25.53
N ASN A 729 0.00 19.36 25.85
CA ASN A 729 -0.04 20.65 25.16
C ASN A 729 1.05 20.70 24.09
N TYR A 730 0.84 19.97 23.00
CA TYR A 730 1.73 19.99 21.84
C TYR A 730 1.36 21.13 20.89
N SER A 731 2.36 21.84 20.37
CA SER A 731 2.15 22.92 19.41
C SER A 731 2.05 22.39 17.98
N ASN A 732 2.69 21.26 17.69
CA ASN A 732 2.76 20.63 16.37
C ASN A 732 3.18 19.15 16.48
N SER A 733 3.12 18.43 15.36
CA SER A 733 3.48 17.01 15.31
C SER A 733 4.99 16.74 15.45
N ALA A 734 5.87 17.71 15.20
CA ALA A 734 7.31 17.52 15.41
C ALA A 734 7.66 17.38 16.90
N GLU A 735 6.95 18.08 17.79
CA GLU A 735 7.10 17.92 19.24
C GLU A 735 6.69 16.51 19.70
N ILE A 736 5.62 15.94 19.11
CA ILE A 736 5.20 14.56 19.37
C ILE A 736 6.28 13.58 18.87
N MET A 737 6.83 13.80 17.68
CA MET A 737 7.93 12.98 17.16
C MET A 737 9.19 13.08 18.04
N ALA A 738 9.47 14.22 18.65
CA ALA A 738 10.57 14.36 19.61
C ALA A 738 10.36 13.48 20.86
N GLU A 739 9.12 13.40 21.37
CA GLU A 739 8.77 12.48 22.45
C GLU A 739 8.92 11.01 22.00
N VAL A 740 8.46 10.68 20.79
CA VAL A 740 8.63 9.34 20.20
C VAL A 740 10.10 8.96 20.16
N ALA A 741 10.96 9.82 19.59
CA ALA A 741 12.39 9.58 19.48
C ALA A 741 13.07 9.42 20.86
N ALA A 742 12.64 10.19 21.87
CA ALA A 742 13.16 10.10 23.23
C ALA A 742 12.83 8.76 23.91
N LEU A 743 11.65 8.18 23.64
CA LEU A 743 11.16 6.98 24.33
C LEU A 743 11.29 5.69 23.52
N THR A 744 11.59 5.80 22.22
CA THR A 744 11.62 4.69 21.26
C THR A 744 13.03 4.54 20.67
N PRO A 745 13.88 3.65 21.21
CA PRO A 745 15.29 3.56 20.79
C PRO A 745 15.49 3.31 19.28
N SER A 746 14.60 2.57 18.61
CA SER A 746 14.67 2.35 17.17
C SER A 746 14.36 3.60 16.33
N TYR A 747 13.77 4.64 16.93
CA TYR A 747 13.45 5.93 16.32
C TYR A 747 14.32 7.07 16.87
N GLY A 748 15.33 6.80 17.71
CA GLY A 748 16.09 7.84 18.42
C GLY A 748 16.76 8.89 17.52
N GLY A 749 17.06 8.52 16.28
CA GLY A 749 17.59 9.40 15.24
C GLY A 749 16.55 10.03 14.31
N ILE A 750 15.26 9.75 14.46
CA ILE A 750 14.22 10.24 13.56
C ILE A 750 13.70 11.59 14.05
N SER A 751 13.68 12.59 13.16
CA SER A 751 13.03 13.88 13.39
C SER A 751 12.44 14.40 12.09
N HIS A 752 11.42 15.27 12.18
CA HIS A 752 10.84 15.91 10.98
C HIS A 752 11.91 16.68 10.19
N GLN A 753 12.79 17.40 10.87
CA GLN A 753 13.90 18.13 10.24
C GLN A 753 14.78 17.21 9.39
N ARG A 754 15.20 16.06 9.92
CA ARG A 754 16.02 15.10 9.16
C ARG A 754 15.27 14.53 7.96
N LEU A 755 13.98 14.24 8.11
CA LEU A 755 13.18 13.76 6.99
C LEU A 755 12.96 14.85 5.92
N ASP A 756 12.91 16.12 6.29
CA ASP A 756 12.85 17.22 5.33
C ASP A 756 14.19 17.44 4.60
N THR A 757 15.34 17.29 5.28
CA THR A 757 16.67 17.56 4.68
C THR A 757 17.30 16.35 4.00
N GLU A 758 17.17 15.16 4.58
CA GLU A 758 17.77 13.90 4.10
C GLU A 758 16.75 13.02 3.36
N GLY A 759 15.46 13.37 3.41
CA GLY A 759 14.38 12.67 2.72
C GLY A 759 13.67 11.62 3.57
N SER A 760 14.11 10.36 3.50
CA SER A 760 13.40 9.26 4.17
C SER A 760 14.36 8.26 4.78
N LEU A 761 13.98 7.68 5.91
CA LEU A 761 14.87 6.81 6.69
C LEU A 761 14.16 5.50 7.03
N CYS A 762 14.83 4.37 6.82
CA CYS A 762 14.35 3.07 7.31
C CYS A 762 14.74 2.92 8.77
N TRP A 763 13.78 2.70 9.67
CA TRP A 763 14.14 2.31 11.03
C TRP A 763 14.58 0.82 11.07
N PRO A 764 15.45 0.40 12.01
CA PRO A 764 16.03 1.17 13.11
C PRO A 764 16.96 2.32 12.69
N CYS A 765 16.85 3.45 13.37
CA CYS A 765 17.71 4.62 13.25
C CYS A 765 17.95 5.16 14.68
N PRO A 766 18.92 4.60 15.42
CA PRO A 766 19.06 4.88 16.85
C PRO A 766 19.66 6.25 17.20
N THR A 767 20.44 6.85 16.31
CA THR A 767 21.11 8.14 16.54
C THR A 767 20.92 9.09 15.36
N ALA A 768 21.12 10.39 15.61
CA ALA A 768 20.93 11.45 14.61
C ALA A 768 21.87 11.34 13.40
N GLU A 769 22.98 10.61 13.53
CA GLU A 769 23.97 10.39 12.45
C GLU A 769 23.75 9.05 11.74
N HIS A 770 22.87 8.17 12.24
CA HIS A 770 22.63 6.87 11.63
C HIS A 770 21.90 7.03 10.29
N PRO A 771 22.35 6.37 9.19
CA PRO A 771 21.76 6.52 7.85
C PRO A 771 20.44 5.74 7.65
N GLY A 772 19.83 5.25 8.73
CA GLY A 772 18.79 4.21 8.70
C GLY A 772 19.29 2.80 8.34
N THR A 773 18.40 1.81 8.39
CA THR A 773 18.69 0.37 8.23
C THR A 773 17.83 -0.27 7.13
N PRO A 774 18.26 -0.23 5.86
CA PRO A 774 17.50 -0.81 4.75
C PRO A 774 17.36 -2.34 4.80
N ILE A 775 18.35 -3.03 5.36
CA ILE A 775 18.39 -4.50 5.49
C ILE A 775 18.59 -4.85 6.96
N LEU A 776 17.65 -5.61 7.53
CA LEU A 776 17.72 -6.12 8.90
C LEU A 776 18.60 -7.36 8.98
N HIS A 777 19.06 -7.65 10.19
CA HIS A 777 19.77 -8.88 10.55
C HIS A 777 21.08 -9.12 9.77
N ILE A 778 21.79 -8.06 9.37
CA ILE A 778 23.16 -8.21 8.88
C ILE A 778 24.03 -8.74 10.03
N GLY A 779 24.73 -9.85 9.79
CA GLY A 779 25.56 -10.54 10.78
C GLY A 779 24.77 -11.32 11.84
N LYS A 780 23.86 -10.68 12.58
CA LYS A 780 23.15 -11.31 13.72
C LYS A 780 21.65 -10.99 13.71
N PHE A 781 20.82 -11.94 14.14
CA PHE A 781 19.38 -11.68 14.32
C PHE A 781 19.14 -10.80 15.54
N THR A 782 17.99 -10.11 15.61
CA THR A 782 17.68 -9.20 16.72
C THR A 782 17.64 -9.94 18.06
N ARG A 783 17.12 -11.17 18.08
CA ARG A 783 17.15 -12.06 19.27
C ARG A 783 18.47 -12.80 19.47
N GLY A 784 19.44 -12.64 18.57
CA GLY A 784 20.70 -13.36 18.55
C GLY A 784 20.76 -14.43 17.47
N LYS A 785 20.36 -15.67 17.81
CA LYS A 785 20.23 -16.77 16.85
C LYS A 785 18.79 -16.87 16.35
N GLY A 786 18.60 -17.19 15.08
CA GLY A 786 17.27 -17.47 14.52
C GLY A 786 16.76 -18.81 15.08
N ASN A 787 15.50 -18.84 15.52
CA ASN A 787 14.91 -20.05 16.10
C ASN A 787 14.07 -20.77 15.05
N PHE A 788 14.44 -22.00 14.70
CA PHE A 788 13.58 -22.88 13.91
C PHE A 788 12.36 -23.30 14.75
N ILE A 789 11.15 -23.06 14.23
CA ILE A 789 9.90 -23.35 14.95
C ILE A 789 8.98 -24.16 14.02
N PRO A 790 9.06 -25.50 14.09
CA PRO A 790 8.37 -26.33 13.11
C PRO A 790 6.86 -26.19 13.16
N ALA A 791 6.24 -25.96 12.00
CA ALA A 791 4.80 -25.86 11.86
C ALA A 791 4.17 -27.22 11.51
N ILE A 792 3.10 -27.57 12.23
CA ILE A 792 2.25 -28.74 11.96
C ILE A 792 0.98 -28.28 11.27
N HIS A 793 0.61 -28.95 10.18
CA HIS A 793 -0.62 -28.67 9.43
C HIS A 793 -1.85 -28.99 10.27
N LEU A 794 -2.77 -28.05 10.31
CA LEU A 794 -4.13 -28.23 10.78
C LEU A 794 -5.05 -27.75 9.67
N ASP A 795 -6.13 -28.50 9.43
CA ASP A 795 -7.12 -28.09 8.44
C ASP A 795 -7.81 -26.78 8.86
N PRO A 796 -8.27 -25.98 7.89
CA PRO A 796 -9.09 -24.81 8.17
C PRO A 796 -10.26 -25.13 9.09
N SER A 797 -10.69 -24.14 9.86
CA SER A 797 -11.75 -24.35 10.85
C SER A 797 -13.12 -24.64 10.23
N GLU A 798 -13.30 -24.34 8.94
CA GLU A 798 -14.52 -24.60 8.18
C GLU A 798 -14.16 -25.03 6.75
N LEU A 799 -14.32 -26.33 6.47
CA LEU A 799 -14.21 -26.90 5.13
C LEU A 799 -15.60 -27.07 4.49
N PRO A 800 -15.68 -27.12 3.14
CA PRO A 800 -16.92 -27.44 2.44
C PRO A 800 -17.51 -28.80 2.84
N ASP A 801 -18.84 -28.88 2.85
CA ASP A 801 -19.61 -30.11 3.12
C ASP A 801 -20.80 -30.24 2.15
N GLU A 802 -21.72 -31.18 2.38
CA GLU A 802 -22.86 -31.42 1.49
C GLU A 802 -23.82 -30.22 1.39
N GLU A 803 -23.97 -29.43 2.46
CA GLU A 803 -24.87 -28.27 2.49
C GLU A 803 -24.21 -27.00 1.93
N TYR A 804 -22.91 -26.83 2.19
CA TYR A 804 -22.09 -25.71 1.75
C TYR A 804 -20.87 -26.22 0.94
N PRO A 805 -21.09 -26.67 -0.31
CA PRO A 805 -20.10 -27.45 -1.07
C PRO A 805 -19.00 -26.62 -1.73
N ILE A 806 -19.09 -25.28 -1.70
CA ILE A 806 -18.16 -24.39 -2.37
C ILE A 806 -17.28 -23.69 -1.34
N MET A 807 -15.99 -23.57 -1.62
CA MET A 807 -15.07 -22.78 -0.81
C MET A 807 -15.14 -21.31 -1.22
N LEU A 808 -15.21 -20.41 -0.24
CA LEU A 808 -15.12 -18.97 -0.41
C LEU A 808 -13.76 -18.48 0.08
N THR A 809 -13.12 -17.66 -0.74
CA THR A 809 -12.01 -16.81 -0.32
C THR A 809 -12.33 -15.33 -0.55
N THR A 810 -11.63 -14.45 0.15
CA THR A 810 -11.90 -13.01 0.16
C THR A 810 -10.67 -12.19 -0.18
N GLY A 811 -10.85 -11.07 -0.86
CA GLY A 811 -9.75 -10.16 -1.14
C GLY A 811 -10.17 -8.74 -1.49
N ARG A 812 -9.40 -8.11 -2.38
CA ARG A 812 -9.50 -6.71 -2.76
C ARG A 812 -9.42 -6.55 -4.28
N VAL A 813 -9.67 -5.35 -4.78
CA VAL A 813 -9.41 -4.98 -6.18
C VAL A 813 -8.52 -3.74 -6.27
N ILE A 814 -7.99 -3.44 -7.47
CA ILE A 814 -7.09 -2.30 -7.66
C ILE A 814 -7.78 -0.94 -7.50
N TYR A 815 -9.08 -0.83 -7.84
CA TYR A 815 -9.80 0.45 -7.87
C TYR A 815 -10.34 0.89 -6.51
N HIS A 816 -10.68 -0.05 -5.62
CA HIS A 816 -11.19 0.26 -4.29
C HIS A 816 -10.20 -0.08 -3.19
N TRP A 817 -10.33 0.63 -2.08
CA TRP A 817 -9.47 0.44 -0.93
C TRP A 817 -10.29 0.24 0.33
N HIS A 818 -9.97 -0.84 1.05
CA HIS A 818 -10.59 -1.20 2.34
C HIS A 818 -12.13 -1.24 2.29
N SER A 819 -12.82 -0.66 3.27
CA SER A 819 -14.29 -0.48 3.33
C SER A 819 -14.88 0.40 2.21
N GLY A 820 -14.04 0.94 1.33
CA GLY A 820 -14.45 1.79 0.22
C GLY A 820 -14.82 3.22 0.61
N GLU A 821 -14.74 3.60 1.89
CA GLU A 821 -15.21 4.90 2.40
C GLU A 821 -14.58 6.13 1.70
N MET A 822 -13.33 6.03 1.25
CA MET A 822 -12.66 7.06 0.46
C MET A 822 -12.92 6.85 -1.04
N THR A 823 -12.65 5.64 -1.54
CA THR A 823 -12.65 5.36 -2.99
C THR A 823 -14.03 5.33 -3.65
N ARG A 824 -15.10 5.00 -2.91
CA ARG A 824 -16.48 5.04 -3.43
C ARG A 824 -16.99 6.46 -3.62
N ARG A 825 -16.31 7.45 -3.02
CA ARG A 825 -16.56 8.89 -3.16
C ARG A 825 -15.73 9.54 -4.28
N VAL A 826 -15.10 8.72 -5.11
CA VAL A 826 -14.37 9.15 -6.30
C VAL A 826 -15.13 8.62 -7.51
N LYS A 827 -15.73 9.55 -8.26
CA LYS A 827 -16.62 9.26 -9.39
C LYS A 827 -15.98 8.30 -10.39
N GLU A 828 -14.75 8.59 -10.81
CA GLU A 828 -14.05 7.85 -11.86
C GLU A 828 -13.71 6.41 -11.42
N LEU A 829 -13.47 6.18 -10.13
CA LEU A 829 -13.25 4.82 -9.60
C LEU A 829 -14.55 4.00 -9.63
N MET A 830 -15.68 4.64 -9.28
CA MET A 830 -17.01 4.02 -9.35
C MET A 830 -17.47 3.73 -10.79
N GLU A 831 -17.06 4.54 -11.77
CA GLU A 831 -17.35 4.28 -13.18
C GLU A 831 -16.68 2.99 -13.70
N VAL A 832 -15.52 2.62 -13.15
CA VAL A 832 -14.81 1.39 -13.56
C VAL A 832 -15.20 0.17 -12.74
N TYR A 833 -15.46 0.33 -11.44
CA TYR A 833 -15.82 -0.78 -10.56
C TYR A 833 -16.93 -0.37 -9.60
N GLY A 834 -18.16 -0.20 -10.09
CA GLY A 834 -19.25 0.41 -9.30
C GLY A 834 -19.97 -0.51 -8.29
N GLN A 835 -19.68 -1.81 -8.26
CA GLN A 835 -20.44 -2.78 -7.46
C GLN A 835 -19.61 -3.99 -7.03
N ALA A 836 -20.10 -4.73 -6.03
CA ALA A 836 -19.50 -6.00 -5.61
C ALA A 836 -19.69 -7.08 -6.68
N LEU A 837 -18.59 -7.76 -7.03
CA LEU A 837 -18.57 -8.89 -7.96
C LEU A 837 -18.14 -10.17 -7.22
N ILE A 838 -18.72 -11.30 -7.61
CA ILE A 838 -18.32 -12.65 -7.17
C ILE A 838 -17.69 -13.36 -8.37
N GLU A 839 -16.41 -13.71 -8.25
CA GLU A 839 -15.73 -14.49 -9.27
C GLU A 839 -16.17 -15.95 -9.19
N VAL A 840 -16.58 -16.50 -10.33
CA VAL A 840 -17.07 -17.89 -10.47
C VAL A 840 -16.34 -18.53 -11.66
N SER A 841 -15.90 -19.78 -11.49
CA SER A 841 -15.26 -20.53 -12.57
C SER A 841 -16.27 -20.79 -13.71
N PRO A 842 -15.84 -20.94 -14.98
CA PRO A 842 -16.77 -21.30 -16.06
C PRO A 842 -17.49 -22.63 -15.82
N ALA A 843 -16.83 -23.60 -15.18
CA ALA A 843 -17.41 -24.90 -14.86
C ALA A 843 -18.55 -24.78 -13.83
N ASP A 844 -18.35 -23.99 -12.77
CA ASP A 844 -19.40 -23.77 -11.77
C ASP A 844 -20.51 -22.88 -12.33
N ALA A 845 -20.18 -21.87 -13.14
CA ALA A 845 -21.15 -21.03 -13.81
C ALA A 845 -22.10 -21.85 -14.70
N TYR A 846 -21.57 -22.83 -15.45
CA TYR A 846 -22.37 -23.76 -16.24
C TYR A 846 -23.31 -24.60 -15.38
N LYS A 847 -22.83 -25.17 -14.27
CA LYS A 847 -23.66 -25.96 -13.33
C LYS A 847 -24.75 -25.13 -12.67
N LEU A 848 -24.46 -23.86 -12.38
CA LEU A 848 -25.40 -22.91 -11.77
C LEU A 848 -26.41 -22.32 -12.77
N GLY A 849 -26.21 -22.52 -14.07
CA GLY A 849 -27.08 -21.96 -15.12
C GLY A 849 -26.87 -20.46 -15.37
N LEU A 850 -25.67 -19.92 -15.09
CA LEU A 850 -25.33 -18.53 -15.44
C LEU A 850 -25.16 -18.42 -16.96
N ASN A 851 -26.16 -17.83 -17.62
CA ASN A 851 -26.31 -17.84 -19.09
C ASN A 851 -26.45 -16.42 -19.70
N GLY A 852 -26.17 -15.38 -18.92
CA GLY A 852 -26.36 -13.97 -19.34
C GLY A 852 -27.75 -13.41 -19.07
N GLU A 853 -28.79 -14.25 -18.93
CA GLU A 853 -30.09 -13.84 -18.36
C GLU A 853 -29.99 -13.83 -16.83
N LEU A 854 -29.46 -14.91 -16.24
CA LEU A 854 -29.09 -14.97 -14.84
C LEU A 854 -27.66 -14.44 -14.66
N THR A 855 -27.56 -13.26 -14.09
CA THR A 855 -26.29 -12.53 -13.93
C THR A 855 -25.88 -12.35 -12.47
N LYS A 856 -26.77 -12.67 -11.52
CA LYS A 856 -26.51 -12.54 -10.09
C LYS A 856 -26.45 -13.89 -9.40
N VAL A 857 -25.71 -13.92 -8.30
CA VAL A 857 -25.63 -15.07 -7.41
C VAL A 857 -25.99 -14.67 -5.99
N LYS A 858 -26.78 -15.51 -5.34
CA LYS A 858 -26.95 -15.50 -3.89
C LYS A 858 -25.91 -16.43 -3.30
N VAL A 859 -25.08 -15.91 -2.40
CA VAL A 859 -24.05 -16.67 -1.68
C VAL A 859 -24.48 -16.75 -0.23
N THR A 860 -24.63 -17.97 0.29
CA THR A 860 -25.09 -18.23 1.65
C THR A 860 -24.04 -19.04 2.41
N SER A 861 -23.74 -18.62 3.63
CA SER A 861 -22.93 -19.36 4.59
C SER A 861 -23.77 -19.72 5.82
N ARG A 862 -23.18 -20.37 6.82
CA ARG A 862 -23.84 -20.64 8.11
C ARG A 862 -24.20 -19.37 8.90
N ARG A 863 -23.65 -18.20 8.54
CA ARG A 863 -23.78 -16.94 9.29
C ARG A 863 -24.68 -15.90 8.62
N GLY A 864 -24.94 -16.05 7.32
CA GLY A 864 -25.68 -15.06 6.56
C GLY A 864 -25.67 -15.31 5.06
N SER A 865 -26.29 -14.41 4.30
CA SER A 865 -26.34 -14.45 2.84
C SER A 865 -26.20 -13.07 2.23
N ILE A 866 -25.59 -12.99 1.04
CA ILE A 866 -25.52 -11.78 0.21
C ILE A 866 -25.97 -12.09 -1.23
N THR A 867 -26.31 -11.06 -2.00
CA THR A 867 -26.66 -11.20 -3.42
C THR A 867 -25.86 -10.22 -4.27
N ALA A 868 -24.93 -10.72 -5.07
CA ALA A 868 -24.01 -9.89 -5.85
C ALA A 868 -23.93 -10.33 -7.32
N GLN A 869 -23.36 -9.46 -8.15
CA GLN A 869 -23.16 -9.73 -9.57
C GLN A 869 -22.12 -10.83 -9.75
N ALA A 870 -22.41 -11.85 -10.56
CA ALA A 870 -21.44 -12.87 -10.93
C ALA A 870 -20.48 -12.34 -12.00
N TRP A 871 -19.21 -12.69 -11.86
CA TRP A 871 -18.17 -12.51 -12.86
C TRP A 871 -17.58 -13.86 -13.21
N VAL A 872 -17.96 -14.40 -14.37
CA VAL A 872 -17.44 -15.68 -14.85
C VAL A 872 -16.01 -15.47 -15.36
N THR A 873 -15.04 -16.20 -14.79
CA THR A 873 -13.62 -15.99 -15.07
C THR A 873 -12.77 -17.22 -14.77
N ASP A 874 -11.71 -17.44 -15.56
CA ASP A 874 -10.73 -18.52 -15.35
C ASP A 874 -9.79 -18.27 -14.16
N ARG A 875 -9.92 -17.11 -13.48
CA ARG A 875 -9.05 -16.76 -12.35
C ARG A 875 -9.21 -17.68 -11.15
N VAL A 876 -10.40 -18.23 -10.95
CA VAL A 876 -10.70 -19.14 -9.84
C VAL A 876 -10.95 -20.55 -10.38
N PRO A 877 -10.39 -21.60 -9.74
CA PRO A 877 -10.65 -22.98 -10.12
C PRO A 877 -12.07 -23.40 -9.74
N GLU A 878 -12.52 -24.53 -10.29
CA GLU A 878 -13.78 -25.17 -9.92
C GLU A 878 -13.86 -25.44 -8.41
N GLY A 879 -15.00 -25.14 -7.79
CA GLY A 879 -15.25 -25.30 -6.36
C GLY A 879 -14.69 -24.18 -5.47
N LEU A 880 -14.08 -23.14 -6.05
CA LEU A 880 -13.64 -21.93 -5.35
C LEU A 880 -14.32 -20.69 -5.93
N ILE A 881 -14.88 -19.85 -5.06
CA ILE A 881 -15.33 -18.51 -5.42
C ILE A 881 -14.56 -17.43 -4.67
N TYR A 882 -14.56 -16.22 -5.22
CA TYR A 882 -13.89 -15.07 -4.62
C TYR A 882 -14.82 -13.85 -4.53
N GLY A 883 -14.80 -13.17 -3.39
CA GLY A 883 -15.54 -11.92 -3.15
C GLY A 883 -14.72 -10.85 -2.44
N ASN A 884 -15.24 -9.61 -2.43
CA ASN A 884 -14.63 -8.48 -1.74
C ASN A 884 -15.61 -7.79 -0.78
N PHE A 885 -15.09 -6.92 0.09
CA PHE A 885 -15.84 -6.23 1.15
C PHE A 885 -15.90 -4.71 0.93
N HIS A 886 -15.70 -4.23 -0.31
CA HIS A 886 -15.61 -2.79 -0.61
C HIS A 886 -16.97 -2.07 -0.57
N PHE A 887 -18.07 -2.82 -0.63
CA PHE A 887 -19.44 -2.32 -0.77
C PHE A 887 -20.30 -2.81 0.40
N PRO A 888 -20.95 -1.92 1.16
CA PRO A 888 -21.72 -2.28 2.35
C PRO A 888 -22.99 -3.05 2.03
N GLU A 889 -23.58 -2.81 0.86
CA GLU A 889 -24.82 -3.47 0.41
C GLU A 889 -24.60 -4.97 0.20
N ASN A 890 -23.38 -5.35 -0.20
CA ASN A 890 -22.99 -6.72 -0.56
C ASN A 890 -21.61 -7.08 0.02
N ASN A 891 -21.47 -6.88 1.33
CA ASN A 891 -20.21 -7.10 2.03
C ASN A 891 -19.94 -8.61 2.24
N ILE A 892 -18.84 -9.14 1.70
CA ILE A 892 -18.49 -10.55 1.88
C ILE A 892 -18.26 -10.96 3.35
N ASN A 893 -17.99 -10.02 4.25
CA ASN A 893 -17.78 -10.29 5.68
C ASN A 893 -19.04 -10.76 6.43
N TYR A 894 -20.24 -10.66 5.83
CA TYR A 894 -21.41 -11.38 6.34
C TYR A 894 -21.27 -12.91 6.25
N LEU A 895 -20.34 -13.40 5.44
CA LEU A 895 -20.14 -14.84 5.18
C LEU A 895 -18.89 -15.40 5.86
N THR A 896 -18.01 -14.54 6.39
CA THR A 896 -16.72 -14.93 6.96
C THR A 896 -16.90 -15.44 8.38
N LYS A 897 -15.99 -16.33 8.81
CA LYS A 897 -16.05 -16.94 10.14
C LYS A 897 -15.08 -16.22 11.08
N ALA A 898 -15.54 -15.92 12.30
CA ALA A 898 -14.72 -15.31 13.34
C ALA A 898 -13.80 -16.31 14.09
N ALA A 899 -13.38 -17.41 13.44
CA ALA A 899 -12.44 -18.36 14.03
C ALA A 899 -11.04 -17.74 14.08
N LEU A 900 -10.38 -17.80 15.24
CA LEU A 900 -9.15 -17.05 15.49
C LEU A 900 -7.90 -17.94 15.52
N ASP A 901 -6.79 -17.41 15.01
CA ASP A 901 -5.45 -17.93 15.35
C ASP A 901 -5.24 -17.85 16.87
N PRO A 902 -4.76 -18.93 17.52
CA PRO A 902 -4.70 -18.99 18.97
C PRO A 902 -3.69 -18.02 19.59
N ILE A 903 -2.67 -17.60 18.84
CA ILE A 903 -1.56 -16.75 19.30
C ILE A 903 -1.84 -15.29 18.93
N ALA A 904 -2.09 -15.03 17.64
CA ALA A 904 -2.25 -13.68 17.11
C ALA A 904 -3.69 -13.16 17.22
N LYS A 905 -4.68 -14.00 17.54
CA LYS A 905 -6.10 -13.64 17.61
C LYS A 905 -6.61 -12.99 16.31
N ILE A 906 -6.01 -13.33 15.18
CA ILE A 906 -6.44 -12.90 13.84
C ILE A 906 -7.53 -13.87 13.32
N PRO A 907 -8.57 -13.39 12.63
CA PRO A 907 -9.61 -14.28 12.12
C PRO A 907 -9.31 -14.93 10.76
N GLU A 908 -10.01 -16.04 10.50
CA GLU A 908 -9.96 -16.81 9.26
C GLU A 908 -10.85 -16.21 8.16
N PHE A 909 -10.32 -15.20 7.46
CA PHE A 909 -11.04 -14.55 6.35
C PHE A 909 -10.93 -15.31 5.01
N LYS A 910 -9.89 -16.14 4.86
CA LYS A 910 -9.52 -16.71 3.55
C LYS A 910 -10.16 -18.05 3.25
N VAL A 911 -10.83 -18.64 4.23
CA VAL A 911 -11.53 -19.92 4.11
C VAL A 911 -12.89 -19.79 4.78
N SER A 912 -13.94 -20.08 4.02
CA SER A 912 -15.32 -20.18 4.50
C SER A 912 -16.07 -21.13 3.57
N ALA A 913 -16.98 -21.93 4.11
CA ALA A 913 -17.82 -22.82 3.30
C ALA A 913 -19.13 -22.13 2.96
N VAL A 914 -19.51 -22.17 1.67
CA VAL A 914 -20.69 -21.49 1.16
C VAL A 914 -21.48 -22.37 0.18
N LYS A 915 -22.75 -21.99 0.02
CA LYS A 915 -23.65 -22.42 -1.05
C LYS A 915 -23.87 -21.25 -2.00
N VAL A 916 -23.84 -21.52 -3.30
CA VAL A 916 -24.05 -20.53 -4.36
C VAL A 916 -25.27 -20.92 -5.18
N GLU A 917 -26.16 -19.95 -5.42
CA GLU A 917 -27.39 -20.13 -6.19
C GLU A 917 -27.52 -18.99 -7.19
N ALA A 918 -27.82 -19.29 -8.46
CA ALA A 918 -28.14 -18.24 -9.43
C ALA A 918 -29.51 -17.63 -9.10
N VAL A 919 -29.63 -16.31 -9.21
CA VAL A 919 -30.86 -15.56 -8.93
C VAL A 919 -31.13 -14.52 -10.03
N ALA A 920 -32.43 -14.22 -10.21
CA ALA A 920 -32.92 -13.25 -11.19
C ALA A 920 -32.60 -11.79 -10.81
#